data_AF-A0A9D8YUW9-F1
#
_entry.id   AF-A0A9D8YUW9-F1
#
_cell.length_a   1.000
_cell.length_b   1.000
_cell.length_c   1.000
_cell.angle_alpha   90.00
_cell.angle_beta   90.00
_cell.angle_gamma   90.00
#
_symmetry.space_group_name_H-M   'P 1'
#
loop_
_entity.id
_entity.type
_entity.pdbx_description
1 polymer ?
#
loop_
_entity_poly.entity_id
_entity_poly.type
_entity_poly.pdbx_seq_one_letter_code
_entity_poly.pdbx_strand_id
1 'polypeptide(L)'
;MKVELARAQKLLDQRYPDPDEAIKLLDPLLRRESKHWLVYYFLGIAQMQKSNFEKAIGYFEKSIGEHDQNSQTYLLVARCYYELQDFENAERFGKAAVQLNQELLDAWMFMGQLYWDQALLNKAIQCYTIANKLDPKNYLIAYNIGQIYADQGDYKKALELYDITLQMEPKLIDAGIKKAQIYQSIGEHEQAEEAIGKVLEIDSENLLALSVLSLLYRAMGRYSEAIELNERLLDRYPNDGNVRVNYALCLVETGQYDEAEKNYRRALKDAPETQQSLSNYLMGIHYNPKRTKEEIFEAHSLWDQYYAPEERPERPVPANNDKDKKLRVGFISGGFKKHPVGWMITSALEELPKDEIATYIYTTDTYHDSLTKRIREASAKWTSVVGYSDEVVAQIIKDDEIDILVELSGHSSGNRLKTVALEPAPITIKWVGGLFNTSGLQSMDYLLTDAKESPEGEEPFYTEKLVRMPDDYVCYTLPNYDIDLAEAPVTQNGYITFGCFNNPTKINTQLLSKWAEILKQVPDSRLFLKSKQYDTELVRERITQHLAECGIEEDRVIFEGYSLHNELLECYNKIDIALDPWPYSGGLTTIEALWMGVPVITNSGPTFAGRHSTSHLTNAGFPEWVTNNWEDYIQKAVSLAGDVDQLSKLRAELRGRLLSSPVCDAQRFARNLANAFREMWLQRVKGYEKNLPEGEWQDHIWVSQKKKEPETQAESLQNGIKDKALKKGIYVNKSLVKFTDTPSDVVEAIVNTQDLKYAEPLSVAIPESELFRLRNIFEDHEYGLPSVFQLNENSVVVDIGGNVGSFSLYARQWNPDCQIHSFEPNPQVFPLLAHNVKGLDNISITKVALSDQNGEINLFQHPRNTGQSSTTVHMKGGHEVTVKMQKSGEALAEKGINKIDVLKIDTEGAEVSILKGMKDLLINTGFIMLEYHSEADRREIDAILSGFSVYASGVSVPCEVGTIKYINNRILNK
;
A
#
# COMPACT_ATOMS: atom_id res chain seq x y z
N MET A 1 7.50 17.31 68.27
CA MET A 1 7.99 16.92 66.93
C MET A 1 7.71 15.44 66.66
N LYS A 2 8.40 14.46 67.29
CA LYS A 2 8.14 13.03 67.03
C LYS A 2 6.66 12.60 67.18
N VAL A 3 5.96 13.08 68.20
CA VAL A 3 4.53 12.79 68.43
C VAL A 3 3.65 13.37 67.30
N GLU A 4 3.91 14.61 66.90
CA GLU A 4 3.15 15.27 65.83
C GLU A 4 3.45 14.65 64.46
N LEU A 5 4.69 14.25 64.19
CA LEU A 5 5.06 13.52 62.97
C LEU A 5 4.33 12.17 62.89
N ALA A 6 4.28 11.42 63.99
CA ALA A 6 3.56 10.14 64.02
C ALA A 6 2.04 10.32 63.85
N ARG A 7 1.47 11.41 64.37
CA ARG A 7 0.05 11.75 64.16
C ARG A 7 -0.23 12.15 62.72
N ALA A 8 0.60 13.00 62.14
CA ALA A 8 0.49 13.42 60.75
C ALA A 8 0.64 12.22 59.81
N GLN A 9 1.63 11.36 60.03
CA GLN A 9 1.76 10.11 59.28
C GLN A 9 0.50 9.26 59.36
N LYS A 10 -0.05 9.05 60.57
CA LYS A 10 -1.29 8.29 60.74
C LYS A 10 -2.46 8.92 59.98
N LEU A 11 -2.56 10.24 59.89
CA LEU A 11 -3.61 10.92 59.11
C LEU A 11 -3.43 10.72 57.60
N LEU A 12 -2.19 10.64 57.12
CA LEU A 12 -1.86 10.46 55.71
C LEU A 12 -1.95 9.00 55.24
N ASP A 13 -1.67 8.03 56.13
CA ASP A 13 -1.63 6.59 55.82
C ASP A 13 -3.00 5.89 55.98
N GLN A 14 -4.04 6.61 56.42
CA GLN A 14 -5.38 6.03 56.60
C GLN A 14 -6.09 5.77 55.27
N ARG A 15 -7.06 4.85 55.28
CA ARG A 15 -7.90 4.53 54.11
C ARG A 15 -8.59 5.77 53.51
N TYR A 16 -8.93 6.73 54.36
CA TYR A 16 -9.39 8.06 53.97
C TYR A 16 -8.42 9.08 54.58
N PRO A 17 -7.41 9.52 53.83
CA PRO A 17 -6.42 10.46 54.34
C PRO A 17 -7.05 11.81 54.70
N ASP A 18 -6.52 12.46 55.73
CA ASP A 18 -6.88 13.86 56.10
C ASP A 18 -5.64 14.76 55.95
N PRO A 19 -5.33 15.18 54.71
CA PRO A 19 -4.15 15.99 54.44
C PRO A 19 -4.24 17.39 55.07
N ASP A 20 -5.44 17.94 55.24
CA ASP A 20 -5.63 19.26 55.85
C ASP A 20 -5.32 19.26 57.34
N GLU A 21 -5.78 18.24 58.07
CA GLU A 21 -5.43 18.09 59.48
C GLU A 21 -3.95 17.73 59.66
N ALA A 22 -3.38 16.93 58.77
CA ALA A 22 -1.93 16.66 58.76
C ALA A 22 -1.12 17.96 58.56
N ILE A 23 -1.51 18.82 57.63
CA ILE A 23 -0.85 20.12 57.40
C ILE A 23 -0.93 21.00 58.66
N LYS A 24 -2.09 21.09 59.32
CA LYS A 24 -2.23 21.89 60.57
C LYS A 24 -1.30 21.40 61.69
N LEU A 25 -1.05 20.09 61.79
CA LEU A 25 -0.11 19.53 62.76
C LEU A 25 1.35 19.81 62.40
N LEU A 26 1.67 19.86 61.10
CA LEU A 26 3.03 20.00 60.58
C LEU A 26 3.49 21.47 60.42
N ASP A 27 2.60 22.38 60.03
CA ASP A 27 2.89 23.80 59.79
C ASP A 27 3.60 24.51 60.97
N PRO A 28 3.19 24.30 62.24
CA PRO A 28 3.88 24.90 63.38
C PRO A 28 5.32 24.40 63.55
N LEU A 29 5.66 23.21 63.02
CA LEU A 29 6.98 22.63 63.12
C LEU A 29 7.98 23.28 62.16
N LEU A 30 7.51 23.91 61.06
CA LEU A 30 8.34 24.66 60.12
C LEU A 30 9.04 25.89 60.75
N ARG A 31 8.48 26.41 61.85
CA ARG A 31 8.97 27.61 62.56
C ARG A 31 10.04 27.31 63.62
N ARG A 32 10.42 26.04 63.81
CA ARG A 32 11.44 25.62 64.78
C ARG A 32 12.84 25.73 64.18
N GLU A 33 13.85 25.99 65.03
CA GLU A 33 15.26 26.13 64.60
C GLU A 33 15.84 24.83 64.03
N SER A 34 15.55 23.67 64.65
CA SER A 34 15.94 22.36 64.10
C SER A 34 14.82 21.83 63.20
N LYS A 35 15.01 21.92 61.88
CA LYS A 35 14.06 21.37 60.91
C LYS A 35 14.47 19.93 60.58
N HIS A 36 13.53 19.00 60.70
CA HIS A 36 13.75 17.60 60.37
C HIS A 36 13.12 17.32 59.01
N TRP A 37 13.84 16.66 58.10
CA TRP A 37 13.37 16.38 56.74
C TRP A 37 11.95 15.78 56.68
N LEU A 38 11.62 14.86 57.62
CA LEU A 38 10.27 14.30 57.78
C LEU A 38 9.11 15.32 57.83
N VAL A 39 9.33 16.53 58.34
CA VAL A 39 8.29 17.59 58.34
C VAL A 39 7.97 17.97 56.89
N TYR A 40 9.01 18.18 56.08
CA TYR A 40 8.90 18.51 54.67
C TYR A 40 8.36 17.34 53.85
N TYR A 41 8.83 16.12 54.12
CA TYR A 41 8.32 14.90 53.49
C TYR A 41 6.81 14.72 53.67
N PHE A 42 6.29 14.78 54.90
CA PHE A 42 4.86 14.61 55.14
C PHE A 42 4.01 15.79 54.62
N LEU A 43 4.54 17.02 54.63
CA LEU A 43 3.88 18.15 53.97
C LEU A 43 3.80 17.95 52.45
N GLY A 44 4.85 17.39 51.84
CA GLY A 44 4.85 17.01 50.43
C GLY A 44 3.75 15.99 50.12
N ILE A 45 3.67 14.90 50.90
CA ILE A 45 2.60 13.89 50.76
C ILE A 45 1.21 14.53 50.89
N ALA A 46 1.01 15.37 51.90
CA ALA A 46 -0.27 16.04 52.13
C ALA A 46 -0.67 16.94 50.94
N GLN A 47 0.28 17.69 50.36
CA GLN A 47 0.00 18.51 49.18
C GLN A 47 -0.26 17.66 47.93
N MET A 48 0.47 16.54 47.76
CA MET A 48 0.26 15.60 46.66
C MET A 48 -1.12 14.95 46.73
N GLN A 49 -1.59 14.54 47.92
CA GLN A 49 -2.95 14.03 48.14
C GLN A 49 -4.05 15.06 47.87
N LYS A 50 -3.71 16.35 47.86
CA LYS A 50 -4.58 17.47 47.45
C LYS A 50 -4.41 17.88 45.99
N SER A 51 -3.65 17.11 45.21
CA SER A 51 -3.30 17.41 43.80
C SER A 51 -2.58 18.76 43.60
N ASN A 52 -1.92 19.29 44.63
CA ASN A 52 -1.11 20.50 44.54
C ASN A 52 0.36 20.11 44.24
N PHE A 53 0.62 19.59 43.05
CA PHE A 53 1.88 18.93 42.71
C PHE A 53 3.10 19.86 42.78
N GLU A 54 3.01 21.13 42.37
CA GLU A 54 4.12 22.09 42.45
C GLU A 54 4.49 22.39 43.90
N LYS A 55 3.49 22.51 44.78
CA LYS A 55 3.72 22.69 46.23
C LYS A 55 4.31 21.43 46.85
N ALA A 56 3.86 20.26 46.41
CA ALA A 56 4.39 18.98 46.86
C ALA A 56 5.88 18.85 46.51
N ILE A 57 6.25 19.12 45.25
CA ILE A 57 7.64 19.16 44.77
C ILE A 57 8.47 20.09 45.64
N GLY A 58 8.01 21.34 45.83
CA GLY A 58 8.74 22.31 46.64
C GLY A 58 8.93 21.91 48.11
N TYR A 59 8.09 21.03 48.67
CA TYR A 59 8.30 20.45 49.99
C TYR A 59 9.22 19.23 49.94
N PHE A 60 9.06 18.32 48.98
CA PHE A 60 9.96 17.18 48.84
C PHE A 60 11.41 17.58 48.54
N GLU A 61 11.64 18.60 47.70
CA GLU A 61 13.00 19.11 47.45
C GLU A 61 13.64 19.72 48.70
N LYS A 62 12.84 20.39 49.56
CA LYS A 62 13.32 20.84 50.88
C LYS A 62 13.64 19.68 51.80
N SER A 63 12.87 18.58 51.73
CA SER A 63 13.19 17.33 52.43
C SER A 63 14.57 16.82 52.02
N ILE A 64 14.82 16.71 50.71
CA ILE A 64 16.09 16.30 50.12
C ILE A 64 17.25 17.22 50.54
N GLY A 65 17.02 18.54 50.52
CA GLY A 65 18.00 19.54 50.96
C GLY A 65 18.40 19.44 52.43
N GLU A 66 17.51 18.95 53.30
CA GLU A 66 17.76 18.67 54.72
C GLU A 66 18.30 17.24 54.96
N HIS A 67 19.03 16.71 53.97
CA HIS A 67 19.70 15.41 53.97
C HIS A 67 18.77 14.17 54.02
N ASP A 68 17.59 14.26 53.43
CA ASP A 68 16.74 13.09 53.16
C ASP A 68 17.38 12.19 52.08
N GLN A 69 17.85 11.01 52.48
CA GLN A 69 18.38 9.98 51.59
C GLN A 69 17.34 8.90 51.26
N ASN A 70 16.07 9.11 51.61
CA ASN A 70 15.00 8.15 51.32
C ASN A 70 14.69 8.13 49.82
N SER A 71 14.93 6.99 49.17
CA SER A 71 14.58 6.76 47.76
C SER A 71 13.10 7.01 47.47
N GLN A 72 12.21 6.82 48.46
CA GLN A 72 10.79 7.09 48.32
C GLN A 72 10.50 8.57 48.05
N THR A 73 11.25 9.49 48.66
CA THR A 73 11.05 10.94 48.45
C THR A 73 11.34 11.32 47.00
N TYR A 74 12.40 10.77 46.41
CA TYR A 74 12.74 10.98 45.00
C TYR A 74 11.67 10.41 44.07
N LEU A 75 11.13 9.23 44.38
CA LEU A 75 10.02 8.64 43.62
C LEU A 75 8.75 9.52 43.68
N LEU A 76 8.42 10.08 44.83
CA LEU A 76 7.27 10.97 44.97
C LEU A 76 7.45 12.28 44.19
N VAL A 77 8.65 12.85 44.17
CA VAL A 77 8.98 14.00 43.30
C VAL A 77 8.79 13.63 41.83
N ALA A 78 9.31 12.48 41.41
CA ALA A 78 9.18 11.99 40.05
C ALA A 78 7.71 11.84 39.63
N ARG A 79 6.86 11.30 40.51
CA ARG A 79 5.41 11.20 40.29
C ARG A 79 4.73 12.57 40.18
N CYS A 80 5.09 13.54 41.02
CA CYS A 80 4.54 14.89 40.89
C CYS A 80 4.94 15.54 39.55
N TYR A 81 6.17 15.37 39.08
CA TYR A 81 6.57 15.86 37.76
C TYR A 81 5.84 15.13 36.62
N TYR A 82 5.59 13.83 36.77
CA TYR A 82 4.80 13.05 35.82
C TYR A 82 3.36 13.57 35.70
N GLU A 83 2.68 13.87 36.82
CA GLU A 83 1.34 14.47 36.82
C GLU A 83 1.32 15.87 36.19
N LEU A 84 2.44 16.60 36.26
CA LEU A 84 2.64 17.88 35.59
C LEU A 84 3.10 17.75 34.13
N GLN A 85 3.18 16.51 33.60
CA GLN A 85 3.67 16.19 32.26
C GLN A 85 5.13 16.63 31.97
N ASP A 86 5.91 16.93 33.02
CA ASP A 86 7.34 17.21 32.92
C ASP A 86 8.12 15.89 32.99
N PHE A 87 8.09 15.17 31.86
CA PHE A 87 8.68 13.83 31.79
C PHE A 87 10.20 13.82 31.92
N GLU A 88 10.89 14.92 31.59
CA GLU A 88 12.35 15.03 31.75
C GLU A 88 12.73 15.00 33.23
N ASN A 89 12.08 15.84 34.05
CA ASN A 89 12.32 15.83 35.48
C ASN A 89 11.77 14.57 36.14
N ALA A 90 10.64 14.02 35.67
CA ALA A 90 10.14 12.73 36.14
C ALA A 90 11.18 11.61 35.93
N GLU A 91 11.82 11.53 34.75
CA GLU A 91 12.86 10.54 34.47
C GLU A 91 14.10 10.76 35.33
N ARG A 92 14.51 12.02 35.49
CA ARG A 92 15.68 12.39 36.31
C ARG A 92 15.52 11.95 37.76
N PHE A 93 14.39 12.29 38.39
CA PHE A 93 14.13 11.94 39.80
C PHE A 93 13.83 10.44 39.96
N GLY A 94 13.17 9.81 39.00
CA GLY A 94 12.94 8.36 39.00
C GLY A 94 14.23 7.56 38.90
N LYS A 95 15.18 7.98 38.04
CA LYS A 95 16.55 7.41 37.98
C LYS A 95 17.28 7.56 39.32
N ALA A 96 17.19 8.73 39.95
CA ALA A 96 17.79 8.94 41.26
C ALA A 96 17.20 7.99 42.33
N ALA A 97 15.88 7.77 42.31
CA ALA A 97 15.21 6.85 43.23
C ALA A 97 15.72 5.41 43.10
N VAL A 98 15.81 4.87 41.87
CA VAL A 98 16.32 3.50 41.63
C VAL A 98 17.83 3.37 41.87
N GLN A 99 18.60 4.45 41.70
CA GLN A 99 20.04 4.47 42.02
C GLN A 99 20.29 4.44 43.53
N LEU A 100 19.46 5.14 44.31
CA LEU A 100 19.53 5.14 45.78
C LEU A 100 19.09 3.81 46.38
N ASN A 101 18.09 3.16 45.79
CA ASN A 101 17.62 1.85 46.22
C ASN A 101 17.17 0.99 45.03
N GLN A 102 18.01 0.03 44.63
CA GLN A 102 17.72 -0.87 43.51
C GLN A 102 16.64 -1.91 43.83
N GLU A 103 16.30 -2.11 45.11
CA GLU A 103 15.24 -3.03 45.56
C GLU A 103 13.87 -2.33 45.72
N LEU A 104 13.78 -1.03 45.40
CA LEU A 104 12.52 -0.29 45.46
C LEU A 104 11.62 -0.64 44.26
N LEU A 105 10.78 -1.66 44.44
CA LEU A 105 9.85 -2.16 43.42
C LEU A 105 9.01 -1.04 42.76
N ASP A 106 8.40 -0.17 43.58
CA ASP A 106 7.54 0.92 43.11
C ASP A 106 8.25 1.92 42.19
N ALA A 107 9.58 2.10 42.37
CA ALA A 107 10.37 2.97 41.51
C ALA A 107 10.62 2.33 40.15
N TRP A 108 10.90 1.02 40.09
CA TRP A 108 11.01 0.31 38.81
C TRP A 108 9.67 0.22 38.09
N MET A 109 8.57 0.00 38.81
CA MET A 109 7.21 0.04 38.24
C MET A 109 6.89 1.40 37.64
N PHE A 110 7.20 2.49 38.36
CA PHE A 110 7.02 3.85 37.89
C PHE A 110 7.89 4.17 36.67
N MET A 111 9.17 3.80 36.68
CA MET A 111 10.05 4.00 35.51
C MET A 111 9.56 3.21 34.30
N GLY A 112 9.01 2.00 34.52
CA GLY A 112 8.36 1.21 33.48
C GLY A 112 7.18 1.96 32.85
N GLN A 113 6.30 2.51 33.68
CA GLN A 113 5.14 3.29 33.24
C GLN A 113 5.58 4.55 32.48
N LEU A 114 6.46 5.36 33.08
CA LEU A 114 6.99 6.58 32.48
C LEU A 114 7.58 6.30 31.09
N TYR A 115 8.39 5.25 30.95
CA TYR A 115 8.95 4.90 29.64
C TYR A 115 7.93 4.35 28.67
N TRP A 116 6.87 3.71 29.14
CA TRP A 116 5.78 3.27 28.27
C TRP A 116 5.00 4.47 27.72
N ASP A 117 4.66 5.44 28.58
CA ASP A 117 3.96 6.67 28.17
C ASP A 117 4.81 7.54 27.24
N GLN A 118 6.13 7.53 27.44
CA GLN A 118 7.11 8.14 26.52
C GLN A 118 7.39 7.30 25.26
N ALA A 119 6.65 6.21 25.03
CA ALA A 119 6.81 5.35 23.86
C ALA A 119 8.18 4.63 23.76
N LEU A 120 8.97 4.64 24.83
CA LEU A 120 10.28 3.99 24.98
C LEU A 120 10.10 2.54 25.45
N LEU A 121 9.35 1.75 24.68
CA LEU A 121 8.83 0.43 25.06
C LEU A 121 9.93 -0.57 25.50
N ASN A 122 11.10 -0.54 24.86
CA ASN A 122 12.22 -1.40 25.27
C ASN A 122 12.75 -1.04 26.67
N LYS A 123 12.82 0.25 27.01
CA LYS A 123 13.21 0.68 28.36
C LYS A 123 12.12 0.33 29.37
N ALA A 124 10.85 0.48 29.00
CA ALA A 124 9.72 0.09 29.83
C ALA A 124 9.77 -1.42 30.19
N ILE A 125 9.95 -2.29 29.18
CA ILE A 125 10.10 -3.74 29.38
C ILE A 125 11.32 -4.05 30.25
N GLN A 126 12.45 -3.35 30.09
CA GLN A 126 13.62 -3.54 30.96
C GLN A 126 13.32 -3.20 32.42
N CYS A 127 12.65 -2.08 32.68
CA CYS A 127 12.23 -1.69 34.03
C CYS A 127 11.27 -2.72 34.64
N TYR A 128 10.25 -3.16 33.89
CA TYR A 128 9.33 -4.20 34.36
C TYR A 128 10.01 -5.57 34.54
N THR A 129 11.01 -5.90 33.73
CA THR A 129 11.81 -7.13 33.90
C THR A 129 12.60 -7.10 35.20
N ILE A 130 13.13 -5.93 35.59
CA ILE A 130 13.79 -5.75 36.89
C ILE A 130 12.76 -5.85 38.02
N ALA A 131 11.62 -5.17 37.89
CA ALA A 131 10.51 -5.28 38.85
C ALA A 131 10.08 -6.74 39.06
N ASN A 132 9.98 -7.53 37.98
CA ASN A 132 9.61 -8.95 38.04
C ASN A 132 10.62 -9.80 38.83
N LYS A 133 11.91 -9.42 38.82
CA LYS A 133 12.93 -10.11 39.63
C LYS A 133 12.78 -9.81 41.13
N LEU A 134 12.29 -8.61 41.46
CA LEU A 134 12.06 -8.18 42.85
C LEU A 134 10.79 -8.80 43.43
N ASP A 135 9.70 -8.86 42.64
CA ASP A 135 8.47 -9.53 43.02
C ASP A 135 7.88 -10.35 41.86
N PRO A 136 8.30 -11.63 41.71
CA PRO A 136 7.79 -12.50 40.66
C PRO A 136 6.30 -12.88 40.81
N LYS A 137 5.66 -12.55 41.95
CA LYS A 137 4.25 -12.86 42.21
C LYS A 137 3.31 -11.69 41.92
N ASN A 138 3.85 -10.55 41.50
CA ASN A 138 3.05 -9.38 41.17
C ASN A 138 2.48 -9.50 39.74
N TYR A 139 1.19 -9.86 39.65
CA TYR A 139 0.50 -10.02 38.37
C TYR A 139 0.49 -8.74 37.51
N LEU A 140 0.55 -7.54 38.13
CA LEU A 140 0.54 -6.27 37.41
C LEU A 140 1.73 -6.13 36.47
N ILE A 141 2.86 -6.77 36.80
CA ILE A 141 4.07 -6.72 35.98
C ILE A 141 3.84 -7.48 34.66
N ALA A 142 3.33 -8.71 34.75
CA ALA A 142 2.98 -9.50 33.57
C ALA A 142 1.90 -8.81 32.75
N TYR A 143 0.87 -8.25 33.41
CA TYR A 143 -0.20 -7.48 32.77
C TYR A 143 0.34 -6.27 31.99
N ASN A 144 1.20 -5.45 32.59
CA ASN A 144 1.76 -4.26 31.94
C ASN A 144 2.70 -4.60 30.78
N ILE A 145 3.55 -5.62 30.92
CA ILE A 145 4.37 -6.10 29.80
C ILE A 145 3.46 -6.67 28.69
N GLY A 146 2.37 -7.35 29.05
CA GLY A 146 1.38 -7.87 28.11
C GLY A 146 0.70 -6.75 27.30
N GLN A 147 0.35 -5.65 27.95
CA GLN A 147 -0.17 -4.46 27.29
C GLN A 147 0.85 -3.84 26.33
N ILE A 148 2.11 -3.71 26.73
CA ILE A 148 3.18 -3.22 25.83
C ILE A 148 3.31 -4.13 24.60
N TYR A 149 3.29 -5.45 24.76
CA TYR A 149 3.34 -6.34 23.60
C TYR A 149 2.09 -6.26 22.73
N ALA A 150 0.91 -6.04 23.33
CA ALA A 150 -0.31 -5.79 22.58
C ALA A 150 -0.22 -4.51 21.74
N ASP A 151 0.31 -3.43 22.33
CA ASP A 151 0.56 -2.15 21.64
C ASP A 151 1.61 -2.30 20.53
N GLN A 152 2.58 -3.19 20.69
CA GLN A 152 3.55 -3.54 19.65
C GLN A 152 2.98 -4.48 18.58
N GLY A 153 1.76 -4.98 18.75
CA GLY A 153 1.14 -5.98 17.88
C GLY A 153 1.72 -7.39 18.01
N ASP A 154 2.57 -7.66 19.01
CA ASP A 154 3.01 -9.02 19.35
C ASP A 154 1.91 -9.70 20.19
N TYR A 155 0.77 -9.94 19.54
CA TYR A 155 -0.43 -10.48 20.16
C TYR A 155 -0.19 -11.86 20.79
N LYS A 156 0.74 -12.64 20.23
CA LYS A 156 1.11 -13.94 20.81
C LYS A 156 1.69 -13.77 22.20
N LYS A 157 2.73 -12.94 22.36
CA LYS A 157 3.32 -12.69 23.68
C LYS A 157 2.34 -12.00 24.63
N ALA A 158 1.52 -11.10 24.12
CA ALA A 158 0.48 -10.44 24.91
C ALA A 158 -0.51 -11.46 25.49
N LEU A 159 -1.02 -12.38 24.69
CA LEU A 159 -1.92 -13.46 25.12
C LEU A 159 -1.25 -14.38 26.15
N GLU A 160 0.00 -14.79 25.92
CA GLU A 160 0.78 -15.60 26.88
C GLU A 160 0.92 -14.90 28.24
N LEU A 161 1.19 -13.59 28.24
CA LEU A 161 1.31 -12.79 29.47
C LEU A 161 -0.02 -12.55 30.16
N TYR A 162 -1.11 -12.38 29.42
CA TYR A 162 -2.44 -12.31 30.00
C TYR A 162 -2.89 -13.66 30.58
N ASP A 163 -2.49 -14.78 29.98
CA ASP A 163 -2.71 -16.11 30.58
C ASP A 163 -1.97 -16.25 31.91
N ILE A 164 -0.70 -15.85 31.98
CA ILE A 164 0.06 -15.82 33.23
C ILE A 164 -0.62 -14.90 34.25
N THR A 165 -1.07 -13.72 33.81
CA THR A 165 -1.78 -12.76 34.67
C THR A 165 -3.04 -13.38 35.28
N LEU A 166 -3.87 -14.06 34.46
CA LEU A 166 -5.11 -14.71 34.90
C LEU A 166 -4.87 -15.98 35.72
N GLN A 167 -3.72 -16.65 35.56
CA GLN A 167 -3.32 -17.74 36.47
C GLN A 167 -3.00 -17.22 37.87
N MET A 168 -2.42 -16.02 37.97
CA MET A 168 -2.05 -15.38 39.24
C MET A 168 -3.25 -14.68 39.90
N GLU A 169 -4.09 -14.02 39.11
CA GLU A 169 -5.32 -13.34 39.57
C GLU A 169 -6.51 -13.70 38.65
N PRO A 170 -7.21 -14.82 38.91
CA PRO A 170 -8.28 -15.33 38.03
C PRO A 170 -9.51 -14.42 37.92
N LYS A 171 -9.68 -13.45 38.82
CA LYS A 171 -10.84 -12.53 38.83
C LYS A 171 -10.54 -11.19 38.17
N LEU A 172 -9.37 -11.02 37.55
CA LEU A 172 -9.00 -9.78 36.87
C LEU A 172 -9.76 -9.65 35.54
N ILE A 173 -10.90 -8.95 35.59
CA ILE A 173 -11.78 -8.71 34.44
C ILE A 173 -11.03 -8.06 33.27
N ASP A 174 -10.19 -7.05 33.54
CA ASP A 174 -9.49 -6.30 32.50
C ASP A 174 -8.62 -7.18 31.61
N ALA A 175 -7.88 -8.14 32.19
CA ALA A 175 -7.05 -9.07 31.42
C ALA A 175 -7.92 -9.99 30.53
N GLY A 176 -9.07 -10.45 31.02
CA GLY A 176 -10.02 -11.23 30.23
C GLY A 176 -10.58 -10.43 29.04
N ILE A 177 -10.95 -9.17 29.26
CA ILE A 177 -11.42 -8.26 28.21
C ILE A 177 -10.31 -7.98 27.18
N LYS A 178 -9.08 -7.71 27.62
CA LYS A 178 -7.94 -7.48 26.72
C LYS A 178 -7.66 -8.70 25.84
N LYS A 179 -7.75 -9.92 26.40
CA LYS A 179 -7.66 -11.16 25.60
C LYS A 179 -8.76 -11.24 24.55
N ALA A 180 -10.02 -10.98 24.92
CA ALA A 180 -11.14 -11.01 23.99
C ALA A 180 -10.97 -10.00 22.84
N GLN A 181 -10.51 -8.78 23.15
CA GLN A 181 -10.21 -7.75 22.16
C GLN A 181 -9.07 -8.14 21.21
N ILE A 182 -8.01 -8.78 21.72
CA ILE A 182 -6.93 -9.31 20.89
C ILE A 182 -7.47 -10.40 19.95
N TYR A 183 -8.18 -11.40 20.49
CA TYR A 183 -8.77 -12.47 19.69
C TYR A 183 -9.70 -11.92 18.60
N GLN A 184 -10.54 -10.93 18.94
CA GLN A 184 -11.36 -10.23 17.96
C GLN A 184 -10.52 -9.55 16.86
N SER A 185 -9.43 -8.88 17.24
CA SER A 185 -8.55 -8.15 16.31
C SER A 185 -7.81 -9.06 15.33
N ILE A 186 -7.51 -10.30 15.75
CA ILE A 186 -6.89 -11.32 14.87
C ILE A 186 -7.90 -12.22 14.16
N GLY A 187 -9.21 -12.02 14.37
CA GLY A 187 -10.29 -12.77 13.71
C GLY A 187 -10.65 -14.11 14.37
N GLU A 188 -10.09 -14.41 15.54
CA GLU A 188 -10.35 -15.63 16.33
C GLU A 188 -11.64 -15.45 17.16
N HIS A 189 -12.77 -15.42 16.46
CA HIS A 189 -14.06 -15.01 17.02
C HIS A 189 -14.57 -15.96 18.13
N GLU A 190 -14.36 -17.27 18.00
CA GLU A 190 -14.79 -18.25 19.02
C GLU A 190 -14.02 -18.08 20.33
N GLN A 191 -12.71 -17.89 20.25
CA GLN A 191 -11.86 -17.67 21.43
C GLN A 191 -12.15 -16.30 22.08
N ALA A 192 -12.53 -15.29 21.29
CA ALA A 192 -13.00 -14.02 21.81
C ALA A 192 -14.31 -14.18 22.60
N GLU A 193 -15.24 -15.00 22.11
CA GLU A 193 -16.52 -15.29 22.78
C GLU A 193 -16.32 -16.13 24.04
N GLU A 194 -15.42 -17.12 24.03
CA GLU A 194 -15.07 -17.88 25.23
C GLU A 194 -14.43 -16.99 26.29
N ALA A 195 -13.50 -16.11 25.90
CA ALA A 195 -12.82 -15.20 26.81
C ALA A 195 -13.81 -14.21 27.45
N ILE A 196 -14.74 -13.65 26.67
CA ILE A 196 -15.76 -12.73 27.19
C ILE A 196 -16.79 -13.47 28.04
N GLY A 197 -17.13 -14.71 27.71
CA GLY A 197 -18.00 -15.57 28.52
C GLY A 197 -17.44 -15.77 29.94
N LYS A 198 -16.13 -16.06 30.07
CA LYS A 198 -15.47 -16.17 31.38
C LYS A 198 -15.51 -14.88 32.20
N VAL A 199 -15.43 -13.72 31.54
CA VAL A 199 -15.60 -12.42 32.22
C VAL A 199 -17.04 -12.27 32.73
N LEU A 200 -18.03 -12.64 31.91
CA LEU A 200 -19.45 -12.54 32.26
C LEU A 200 -19.89 -13.58 33.32
N GLU A 201 -19.15 -14.69 33.50
CA GLU A 201 -19.33 -15.60 34.63
C GLU A 201 -18.94 -14.96 35.97
N ILE A 202 -17.95 -14.05 35.95
CA ILE A 202 -17.50 -13.31 37.14
C ILE A 202 -18.46 -12.14 37.44
N ASP A 203 -18.84 -11.39 36.40
CA ASP A 203 -19.75 -10.25 36.48
C ASP A 203 -20.66 -10.22 35.23
N SER A 204 -21.87 -10.75 35.37
CA SER A 204 -22.81 -10.92 34.25
C SER A 204 -23.35 -9.61 33.68
N GLU A 205 -23.22 -8.51 34.42
CA GLU A 205 -23.71 -7.19 34.03
C GLU A 205 -22.56 -6.21 33.76
N ASN A 206 -21.36 -6.74 33.50
CA ASN A 206 -20.21 -5.91 33.19
C ASN A 206 -20.41 -5.18 31.86
N LEU A 207 -20.64 -3.86 31.93
CA LEU A 207 -20.96 -3.03 30.77
C LEU A 207 -19.88 -3.08 29.67
N LEU A 208 -18.60 -3.06 30.05
CA LEU A 208 -17.50 -3.10 29.10
C LEU A 208 -17.45 -4.46 28.39
N ALA A 209 -17.62 -5.55 29.14
CA ALA A 209 -17.65 -6.90 28.56
C ALA A 209 -18.85 -7.10 27.61
N LEU A 210 -20.04 -6.65 28.01
CA LEU A 210 -21.24 -6.71 27.16
C LEU A 210 -21.11 -5.83 25.90
N SER A 211 -20.44 -4.68 26.00
CA SER A 211 -20.15 -3.81 24.86
C SER A 211 -19.17 -4.49 23.87
N VAL A 212 -18.13 -5.16 24.38
CA VAL A 212 -17.22 -5.96 23.55
C VAL A 212 -17.93 -7.15 22.92
N LEU A 213 -18.82 -7.83 23.64
CA LEU A 213 -19.64 -8.92 23.10
C LEU A 213 -20.55 -8.43 21.96
N SER A 214 -21.17 -7.25 22.10
CA SER A 214 -21.98 -6.66 21.03
C SER A 214 -21.15 -6.39 19.76
N LEU A 215 -19.94 -5.84 19.92
CA LEU A 215 -19.02 -5.64 18.80
C LEU A 215 -18.55 -6.97 18.18
N LEU A 216 -18.41 -8.01 19.00
CA LEU A 216 -18.06 -9.35 18.54
C LEU A 216 -19.21 -9.97 17.74
N TYR A 217 -20.45 -9.89 18.22
CA TYR A 217 -21.63 -10.29 17.45
C TYR A 217 -21.72 -9.55 16.12
N ARG A 218 -21.47 -8.24 16.11
CA ARG A 218 -21.39 -7.46 14.87
C ARG A 218 -20.29 -8.00 13.94
N ALA A 219 -19.10 -8.30 14.46
CA ALA A 219 -17.98 -8.83 13.67
C ALA A 219 -18.27 -10.22 13.07
N MET A 220 -19.00 -11.07 13.80
CA MET A 220 -19.49 -12.37 13.34
C MET A 220 -20.70 -12.27 12.40
N GLY A 221 -21.23 -11.08 12.15
CA GLY A 221 -22.46 -10.90 11.36
C GLY A 221 -23.75 -11.31 12.08
N ARG A 222 -23.72 -11.56 13.40
CA ARG A 222 -24.87 -11.83 14.27
C ARG A 222 -25.59 -10.53 14.64
N TYR A 223 -26.04 -9.78 13.63
CA TYR A 223 -26.56 -8.41 13.82
C TYR A 223 -27.81 -8.35 14.70
N SER A 224 -28.72 -9.33 14.61
CA SER A 224 -29.93 -9.37 15.43
C SER A 224 -29.60 -9.43 16.92
N GLU A 225 -28.64 -10.27 17.31
CA GLU A 225 -28.20 -10.41 18.70
C GLU A 225 -27.43 -9.17 19.17
N ALA A 226 -26.62 -8.57 18.30
CA ALA A 226 -25.94 -7.30 18.59
C ALA A 226 -26.93 -6.16 18.82
N ILE A 227 -27.99 -6.07 18.00
CA ILE A 227 -29.07 -5.08 18.10
C ILE A 227 -29.83 -5.26 19.41
N GLU A 228 -30.35 -6.46 19.68
CA GLU A 228 -31.11 -6.75 20.91
C GLU A 228 -30.28 -6.47 22.17
N LEU A 229 -28.99 -6.86 22.17
CA LEU A 229 -28.10 -6.60 23.28
C LEU A 229 -27.89 -5.09 23.49
N ASN A 230 -27.66 -4.32 22.43
CA ASN A 230 -27.51 -2.87 22.54
C ASN A 230 -28.79 -2.18 23.00
N GLU A 231 -29.96 -2.61 22.54
CA GLU A 231 -31.25 -2.07 23.00
C GLU A 231 -31.43 -2.27 24.50
N ARG A 232 -31.18 -3.50 24.99
CA ARG A 232 -31.20 -3.80 26.43
C ARG A 232 -30.18 -2.99 27.23
N LEU A 233 -28.98 -2.78 26.68
CA LEU A 233 -27.96 -1.95 27.32
C LEU A 233 -28.41 -0.47 27.37
N LEU A 234 -29.04 0.06 26.33
CA LEU A 234 -29.54 1.43 26.29
C LEU A 234 -30.78 1.65 27.18
N ASP A 235 -31.59 0.62 27.41
CA ASP A 235 -32.67 0.68 28.40
C ASP A 235 -32.12 0.91 29.83
N ARG A 236 -30.98 0.28 30.14
CA ARG A 236 -30.34 0.37 31.46
C ARG A 236 -29.38 1.56 31.57
N TYR A 237 -28.68 1.89 30.51
CA TYR A 237 -27.67 2.93 30.41
C TYR A 237 -28.02 3.93 29.29
N PRO A 238 -29.11 4.70 29.44
CA PRO A 238 -29.67 5.52 28.36
C PRO A 238 -28.80 6.70 27.92
N ASN A 239 -27.68 6.98 28.59
CA ASN A 239 -26.75 8.04 28.17
C ASN A 239 -25.35 7.48 27.87
N ASP A 240 -25.20 6.17 27.66
CA ASP A 240 -23.90 5.61 27.29
C ASP A 240 -23.62 5.80 25.79
N GLY A 241 -22.67 6.68 25.47
CA GLY A 241 -22.31 6.99 24.09
C GLY A 241 -21.67 5.82 23.33
N ASN A 242 -20.92 4.95 24.01
CA ASN A 242 -20.25 3.81 23.38
C ASN A 242 -21.26 2.76 22.92
N VAL A 243 -22.22 2.42 23.78
CA VAL A 243 -23.33 1.52 23.42
C VAL A 243 -24.12 2.08 22.25
N ARG A 244 -24.40 3.40 22.24
CA ARG A 244 -25.11 4.05 21.12
C ARG A 244 -24.36 3.91 19.79
N VAL A 245 -23.04 4.07 19.80
CA VAL A 245 -22.21 3.90 18.60
C VAL A 245 -22.23 2.46 18.12
N ASN A 246 -22.09 1.49 19.03
CA ASN A 246 -22.16 0.06 18.69
C ASN A 246 -23.52 -0.30 18.08
N TYR A 247 -24.61 0.26 18.61
CA TYR A 247 -25.95 0.11 18.05
C TYR A 247 -26.04 0.72 16.65
N ALA A 248 -25.61 1.97 16.49
CA ALA A 248 -25.63 2.68 15.22
C ALA A 248 -24.82 1.95 14.13
N LEU A 249 -23.69 1.34 14.48
CA LEU A 249 -22.90 0.52 13.55
C LEU A 249 -23.71 -0.68 13.02
N CYS A 250 -24.45 -1.37 13.87
CA CYS A 250 -25.32 -2.47 13.45
C CYS A 250 -26.50 -1.99 12.59
N LEU A 251 -27.06 -0.82 12.93
CA LEU A 251 -28.13 -0.19 12.14
C LEU A 251 -27.64 0.20 10.73
N VAL A 252 -26.40 0.67 10.57
CA VAL A 252 -25.81 0.95 9.24
C VAL A 252 -25.64 -0.34 8.42
N GLU A 253 -25.07 -1.39 9.00
CA GLU A 253 -24.89 -2.70 8.32
C GLU A 253 -26.23 -3.32 7.89
N THR A 254 -27.33 -2.99 8.59
CA THR A 254 -28.69 -3.41 8.25
C THR A 254 -29.47 -2.37 7.41
N GLY A 255 -28.87 -1.23 7.05
CA GLY A 255 -29.47 -0.20 6.19
C GLY A 255 -30.47 0.75 6.84
N GLN A 256 -30.54 0.75 8.16
CA GLN A 256 -31.40 1.64 8.95
C GLN A 256 -30.71 2.99 9.18
N TYR A 257 -30.38 3.70 8.09
CA TYR A 257 -29.50 4.87 8.13
C TYR A 257 -30.04 6.03 8.98
N ASP A 258 -31.35 6.30 8.94
CA ASP A 258 -31.96 7.39 9.69
C ASP A 258 -31.88 7.15 11.20
N GLU A 259 -32.11 5.91 11.67
CA GLU A 259 -31.97 5.55 13.09
C GLU A 259 -30.51 5.47 13.52
N ALA A 260 -29.61 5.01 12.65
CA ALA A 260 -28.18 5.05 12.91
C ALA A 260 -27.68 6.48 13.15
N GLU A 261 -28.07 7.42 12.29
CA GLU A 261 -27.71 8.84 12.43
C GLU A 261 -28.24 9.46 13.73
N LYS A 262 -29.48 9.16 14.12
CA LYS A 262 -30.03 9.62 15.41
C LYS A 262 -29.17 9.16 16.58
N ASN A 263 -28.77 7.89 16.57
CA ASN A 263 -27.92 7.32 17.62
C ASN A 263 -26.51 7.92 17.60
N TYR A 264 -25.89 8.10 16.44
CA TYR A 264 -24.60 8.78 16.32
C TYR A 264 -24.64 10.22 16.86
N ARG A 265 -25.60 11.03 16.41
CA ARG A 265 -25.74 12.42 16.85
C ARG A 265 -26.01 12.52 18.36
N ARG A 266 -26.70 11.54 18.93
CA ARG A 266 -26.91 11.46 20.38
C ARG A 266 -25.64 11.04 21.11
N ALA A 267 -24.91 10.05 20.60
CA ALA A 267 -23.63 9.62 21.15
C ALA A 267 -22.62 10.77 21.20
N LEU A 268 -22.56 11.63 20.18
CA LEU A 268 -21.70 12.82 20.17
C LEU A 268 -22.01 13.82 21.29
N LYS A 269 -23.26 13.86 21.77
CA LYS A 269 -23.66 14.72 22.89
C LYS A 269 -23.38 14.07 24.24
N ASP A 270 -23.57 12.75 24.30
CA ASP A 270 -23.48 11.98 25.53
C ASP A 270 -22.02 11.59 25.88
N ALA A 271 -21.13 11.43 24.88
CA ALA A 271 -19.71 11.08 25.02
C ALA A 271 -18.84 11.81 23.97
N PRO A 272 -18.69 13.15 24.09
CA PRO A 272 -18.03 13.98 23.07
C PRO A 272 -16.55 13.65 22.86
N GLU A 273 -15.87 13.08 23.85
CA GLU A 273 -14.43 12.81 23.85
C GLU A 273 -13.97 11.74 22.84
N THR A 274 -14.90 10.90 22.37
CA THR A 274 -14.59 9.75 21.51
C THR A 274 -14.69 10.08 20.02
N GLN A 275 -13.56 10.47 19.41
CA GLN A 275 -13.46 10.81 17.97
C GLN A 275 -13.95 9.71 17.02
N GLN A 276 -13.83 8.44 17.42
CA GLN A 276 -14.29 7.31 16.60
C GLN A 276 -15.80 7.36 16.35
N SER A 277 -16.57 7.87 17.32
CA SER A 277 -18.02 8.04 17.22
C SER A 277 -18.40 8.96 16.07
N LEU A 278 -17.75 10.13 16.00
CA LEU A 278 -17.95 11.07 14.90
C LEU A 278 -17.43 10.50 13.58
N SER A 279 -16.27 9.86 13.57
CA SER A 279 -15.71 9.27 12.34
C SER A 279 -16.66 8.21 11.74
N ASN A 280 -17.27 7.37 12.57
CA ASN A 280 -18.29 6.40 12.14
C ASN A 280 -19.56 7.08 11.61
N TYR A 281 -20.00 8.16 12.26
CA TYR A 281 -21.12 8.98 11.77
C TYR A 281 -20.84 9.58 10.40
N LEU A 282 -19.68 10.22 10.24
CA LEU A 282 -19.26 10.86 9.01
C LEU A 282 -19.11 9.89 7.85
N MET A 283 -18.74 8.63 8.11
CA MET A 283 -18.78 7.59 7.08
C MET A 283 -20.22 7.15 6.78
N GLY A 284 -21.02 6.92 7.82
CA GLY A 284 -22.40 6.41 7.71
C GLY A 284 -23.36 7.35 6.96
N ILE A 285 -23.18 8.66 7.11
CA ILE A 285 -24.05 9.67 6.48
C ILE A 285 -24.01 9.60 4.95
N HIS A 286 -22.89 9.18 4.36
CA HIS A 286 -22.73 9.02 2.90
C HIS A 286 -23.51 7.84 2.32
N TYR A 287 -23.96 6.90 3.14
CA TYR A 287 -24.81 5.80 2.66
C TYR A 287 -26.28 6.21 2.53
N ASN A 288 -26.69 7.32 3.15
CA ASN A 288 -28.07 7.76 3.18
C ASN A 288 -28.41 8.63 1.95
N PRO A 289 -29.25 8.17 1.00
CA PRO A 289 -29.60 8.92 -0.20
C PRO A 289 -30.40 10.21 0.06
N LYS A 290 -30.90 10.40 1.28
CA LYS A 290 -31.67 11.60 1.67
C LYS A 290 -30.79 12.80 1.99
N ARG A 291 -29.48 12.60 2.19
CA ARG A 291 -28.58 13.62 2.69
C ARG A 291 -28.03 14.49 1.56
N THR A 292 -28.08 15.80 1.75
CA THR A 292 -27.52 16.74 0.78
C THR A 292 -26.02 16.95 1.04
N LYS A 293 -25.31 17.47 0.04
CA LYS A 293 -23.88 17.78 0.19
C LYS A 293 -23.63 18.85 1.25
N GLU A 294 -24.55 19.79 1.42
CA GLU A 294 -24.52 20.83 2.46
C GLU A 294 -24.59 20.21 3.86
N GLU A 295 -25.57 19.33 4.10
CA GLU A 295 -25.73 18.65 5.40
C GLU A 295 -24.50 17.78 5.73
N ILE A 296 -23.91 17.14 4.71
CA ILE A 296 -22.70 16.34 4.87
C ILE A 296 -21.52 17.26 5.22
N PHE A 297 -21.33 18.38 4.54
CA PHE A 297 -20.26 19.33 4.86
C PHE A 297 -20.39 19.91 6.28
N GLU A 298 -21.61 20.27 6.68
CA GLU A 298 -21.89 20.73 8.05
C GLU A 298 -21.53 19.67 9.09
N ALA A 299 -21.86 18.39 8.82
CA ALA A 299 -21.49 17.29 9.71
C ALA A 299 -19.97 17.13 9.83
N HIS A 300 -19.24 17.18 8.72
CA HIS A 300 -17.77 17.08 8.70
C HIS A 300 -17.10 18.20 9.48
N SER A 301 -17.64 19.42 9.39
CA SER A 301 -17.15 20.60 10.13
C SER A 301 -17.24 20.45 11.66
N LEU A 302 -18.01 19.48 12.17
CA LEU A 302 -18.06 19.18 13.61
C LEU A 302 -16.74 18.61 14.12
N TRP A 303 -15.92 17.98 13.29
CA TRP A 303 -14.70 17.35 13.78
C TRP A 303 -13.77 18.35 14.47
N ASP A 304 -13.50 19.47 13.80
CA ASP A 304 -12.61 20.51 14.31
C ASP A 304 -13.20 21.14 15.59
N GLN A 305 -14.53 21.33 15.65
CA GLN A 305 -15.23 21.88 16.82
C GLN A 305 -15.09 21.03 18.09
N TYR A 306 -15.01 19.71 17.95
CA TYR A 306 -14.97 18.78 19.08
C TYR A 306 -13.56 18.33 19.45
N TYR A 307 -12.64 18.26 18.47
CA TYR A 307 -11.37 17.54 18.64
C TYR A 307 -10.12 18.35 18.31
N ALA A 308 -10.25 19.53 17.69
CA ALA A 308 -9.09 20.40 17.53
C ALA A 308 -8.67 20.96 18.90
N PRO A 309 -7.36 21.21 19.11
CA PRO A 309 -6.89 21.86 20.34
C PRO A 309 -7.49 23.26 20.48
N GLU A 310 -7.83 23.67 21.72
CA GLU A 310 -8.40 25.00 22.00
C GLU A 310 -7.49 26.13 21.51
N GLU A 311 -6.18 25.97 21.73
CA GLU A 311 -5.13 26.81 21.17
C GLU A 311 -4.36 26.01 20.13
N ARG A 312 -4.43 26.43 18.87
CA ARG A 312 -3.67 25.80 17.79
C ARG A 312 -2.18 26.03 17.99
N PRO A 313 -1.35 24.98 17.95
CA PRO A 313 0.09 25.14 18.03
C PRO A 313 0.62 25.90 16.81
N GLU A 314 1.71 26.64 17.00
CA GLU A 314 2.41 27.25 15.87
C GLU A 314 3.02 26.17 14.97
N ARG A 315 2.78 26.29 13.67
CA ARG A 315 3.36 25.40 12.66
C ARG A 315 4.89 25.52 12.66
N PRO A 316 5.59 24.39 12.46
CA PRO A 316 7.03 24.44 12.31
C PRO A 316 7.39 25.27 11.06
N VAL A 317 8.40 26.13 11.23
CA VAL A 317 9.01 26.87 10.12
C VAL A 317 10.28 26.11 9.71
N PRO A 318 10.36 25.63 8.46
CA PRO A 318 11.53 24.88 7.99
C PRO A 318 12.80 25.72 8.07
N ALA A 319 13.87 25.13 8.61
CA ALA A 319 15.19 25.77 8.64
C ALA A 319 15.74 26.05 7.23
N ASN A 320 15.33 25.26 6.25
CA ASN A 320 15.60 25.47 4.83
C ASN A 320 14.29 25.61 4.06
N ASN A 321 14.02 26.83 3.55
CA ASN A 321 12.86 27.19 2.74
C ASN A 321 13.20 27.34 1.24
N ASP A 322 14.30 26.76 0.78
CA ASP A 322 14.68 26.77 -0.64
C ASP A 322 13.58 26.10 -1.49
N LYS A 323 13.20 26.79 -2.56
CA LYS A 323 12.15 26.39 -3.51
C LYS A 323 12.46 25.08 -4.22
N ASP A 324 13.74 24.79 -4.42
CA ASP A 324 14.23 23.65 -5.20
C ASP A 324 14.81 22.53 -4.33
N LYS A 325 14.69 22.63 -2.99
CA LYS A 325 15.23 21.61 -2.10
C LYS A 325 14.57 20.25 -2.33
N LYS A 326 15.30 19.19 -1.98
CA LYS A 326 14.73 17.85 -1.83
C LYS A 326 13.72 17.87 -0.66
N LEU A 327 12.45 17.58 -0.95
CA LEU A 327 11.38 17.63 0.04
C LEU A 327 11.34 16.35 0.88
N ARG A 328 11.15 16.49 2.18
CA ARG A 328 10.81 15.39 3.08
C ARG A 328 9.29 15.26 3.16
N VAL A 329 8.76 14.20 2.56
CA VAL A 329 7.31 13.95 2.51
C VAL A 329 7.00 12.76 3.42
N GLY A 330 6.26 13.03 4.50
CA GLY A 330 5.78 12.03 5.46
C GLY A 330 4.44 11.46 5.04
N PHE A 331 4.23 10.15 5.13
CA PHE A 331 2.95 9.49 4.89
C PHE A 331 2.53 8.75 6.16
N ILE A 332 1.33 9.02 6.67
CA ILE A 332 0.81 8.40 7.91
C ILE A 332 -0.46 7.58 7.64
N SER A 333 -0.44 6.29 8.01
CA SER A 333 -1.56 5.38 7.76
C SER A 333 -1.40 4.01 8.45
N GLY A 334 -2.52 3.32 8.66
CA GLY A 334 -2.57 1.88 8.92
C GLY A 334 -2.71 1.04 7.64
N GLY A 335 -2.90 1.69 6.49
CA GLY A 335 -3.24 1.07 5.21
C GLY A 335 -2.06 0.60 4.36
N PHE A 336 -0.82 0.62 4.88
CA PHE A 336 0.40 0.22 4.16
C PHE A 336 0.56 -1.31 4.04
N LYS A 337 -0.46 -1.97 3.48
CA LYS A 337 -0.63 -3.42 3.37
C LYS A 337 -1.61 -3.74 2.23
N LYS A 338 -1.95 -5.02 2.00
CA LYS A 338 -3.03 -5.51 1.12
C LYS A 338 -4.40 -5.03 1.62
N HIS A 339 -4.62 -3.75 1.38
CA HIS A 339 -5.72 -2.92 1.81
C HIS A 339 -5.95 -1.90 0.69
N PRO A 340 -7.16 -1.35 0.50
CA PRO A 340 -7.41 -0.38 -0.58
C PRO A 340 -6.37 0.74 -0.69
N VAL A 341 -5.92 1.29 0.45
CA VAL A 341 -4.81 2.27 0.48
C VAL A 341 -3.54 1.74 -0.16
N GLY A 342 -3.02 0.58 0.28
CA GLY A 342 -1.80 0.01 -0.28
C GLY A 342 -1.93 -0.29 -1.77
N TRP A 343 -3.08 -0.81 -2.22
CA TRP A 343 -3.35 -1.03 -3.64
C TRP A 343 -3.36 0.26 -4.46
N MET A 344 -3.74 1.40 -3.88
CA MET A 344 -3.88 2.68 -4.59
C MET A 344 -2.66 3.62 -4.53
N ILE A 345 -1.60 3.23 -3.79
CA ILE A 345 -0.41 4.10 -3.63
C ILE A 345 0.92 3.42 -3.90
N THR A 346 1.02 2.07 -3.76
CA THR A 346 2.33 1.41 -3.68
C THR A 346 3.21 1.71 -4.89
N SER A 347 2.68 1.52 -6.10
CA SER A 347 3.44 1.75 -7.33
C SER A 347 3.79 3.23 -7.54
N ALA A 348 2.92 4.16 -7.13
CA ALA A 348 3.23 5.59 -7.15
C ALA A 348 4.40 5.93 -6.22
N LEU A 349 4.45 5.36 -5.01
CA LEU A 349 5.53 5.59 -4.06
C LEU A 349 6.87 5.02 -4.54
N GLU A 350 6.86 3.88 -5.23
CA GLU A 350 8.05 3.26 -5.83
C GLU A 350 8.67 4.14 -6.93
N GLU A 351 7.82 4.80 -7.72
CA GLU A 351 8.22 5.62 -8.87
C GLU A 351 8.48 7.10 -8.55
N LEU A 352 8.28 7.54 -7.31
CA LEU A 352 8.60 8.92 -6.90
C LEU A 352 10.09 9.25 -7.17
N PRO A 353 10.41 10.44 -7.70
CA PRO A 353 11.79 10.84 -7.98
C PRO A 353 12.59 10.99 -6.68
N LYS A 354 13.36 9.96 -6.33
CA LYS A 354 14.12 9.86 -5.05
C LYS A 354 15.17 10.95 -4.86
N ASP A 355 15.57 11.66 -5.91
CA ASP A 355 16.44 12.83 -5.88
C ASP A 355 15.71 14.11 -5.48
N GLU A 356 14.40 14.20 -5.75
CA GLU A 356 13.56 15.35 -5.41
C GLU A 356 12.73 15.15 -4.14
N ILE A 357 12.34 13.90 -3.85
CA ILE A 357 11.46 13.54 -2.74
C ILE A 357 12.12 12.45 -1.87
N ALA A 358 12.24 12.70 -0.57
CA ALA A 358 12.52 11.68 0.43
C ALA A 358 11.21 11.28 1.12
N THR A 359 10.82 10.01 1.00
CA THR A 359 9.58 9.48 1.56
C THR A 359 9.79 8.92 2.97
N TYR A 360 9.01 9.40 3.93
CA TYR A 360 9.01 8.95 5.32
C TYR A 360 7.69 8.27 5.61
N ILE A 361 7.69 7.06 6.15
CA ILE A 361 6.47 6.30 6.43
C ILE A 361 6.25 6.19 7.94
N TYR A 362 5.06 6.58 8.39
CA TYR A 362 4.59 6.47 9.77
C TYR A 362 3.42 5.49 9.82
N THR A 363 3.69 4.22 10.13
CA THR A 363 2.64 3.19 10.13
C THR A 363 1.95 3.10 11.48
N THR A 364 0.61 3.09 11.46
CA THR A 364 -0.25 2.87 12.64
C THR A 364 -0.70 1.41 12.77
N ASP A 365 -0.10 0.51 11.98
CA ASP A 365 -0.41 -0.91 11.95
C ASP A 365 0.89 -1.73 11.98
N THR A 366 0.81 -2.94 12.53
CA THR A 366 1.95 -3.84 12.74
C THR A 366 1.95 -5.01 11.76
N TYR A 367 0.88 -5.17 10.97
CA TYR A 367 0.77 -6.23 9.98
C TYR A 367 1.77 -6.02 8.84
N HIS A 368 2.30 -7.13 8.32
CA HIS A 368 3.32 -7.11 7.28
C HIS A 368 2.95 -8.09 6.17
N ASP A 369 2.88 -7.58 4.94
CA ASP A 369 2.71 -8.39 3.74
C ASP A 369 3.59 -7.91 2.57
N SER A 370 3.31 -8.43 1.38
CA SER A 370 4.07 -8.09 0.17
C SER A 370 4.03 -6.61 -0.20
N LEU A 371 2.91 -5.91 0.04
CA LEU A 371 2.84 -4.47 -0.24
C LEU A 371 3.56 -3.68 0.85
N THR A 372 3.45 -4.09 2.11
CA THR A 372 4.24 -3.47 3.21
C THR A 372 5.74 -3.51 2.90
N LYS A 373 6.24 -4.65 2.42
CA LYS A 373 7.63 -4.82 2.04
C LYS A 373 8.03 -3.84 0.93
N ARG A 374 7.24 -3.77 -0.15
CA ARG A 374 7.47 -2.86 -1.29
C ARG A 374 7.52 -1.40 -0.88
N ILE A 375 6.54 -0.94 -0.10
CA ILE A 375 6.50 0.44 0.38
C ILE A 375 7.71 0.74 1.28
N ARG A 376 8.08 -0.20 2.15
CA ARG A 376 9.27 -0.06 3.02
C ARG A 376 10.55 0.06 2.20
N GLU A 377 10.72 -0.75 1.16
CA GLU A 377 11.90 -0.71 0.26
C GLU A 377 11.95 0.56 -0.60
N ALA A 378 10.80 1.14 -0.93
CA ALA A 378 10.70 2.43 -1.62
C ALA A 378 11.00 3.63 -0.69
N SER A 379 10.82 3.46 0.63
CA SER A 379 10.92 4.54 1.60
C SER A 379 12.34 4.92 2.02
N ALA A 380 12.57 6.20 2.31
CA ALA A 380 13.81 6.67 2.92
C ALA A 380 13.86 6.34 4.43
N LYS A 381 12.71 6.37 5.10
CA LYS A 381 12.56 5.99 6.51
C LYS A 381 11.22 5.30 6.75
N TRP A 382 11.23 4.25 7.56
CA TRP A 382 10.03 3.56 8.03
C TRP A 382 9.98 3.58 9.56
N THR A 383 8.89 4.12 10.12
CA THR A 383 8.67 4.28 11.55
C THR A 383 7.31 3.69 11.90
N SER A 384 7.27 2.74 12.86
CA SER A 384 6.00 2.35 13.48
C SER A 384 5.67 3.34 14.58
N VAL A 385 4.41 3.80 14.60
CA VAL A 385 3.87 4.73 15.59
C VAL A 385 2.68 4.11 16.34
N VAL A 386 2.59 2.78 16.34
CA VAL A 386 1.55 2.04 17.06
C VAL A 386 1.81 2.17 18.56
N GLY A 387 0.76 2.41 19.33
CA GLY A 387 0.84 2.62 20.78
C GLY A 387 1.34 4.01 21.21
N TYR A 388 1.73 4.88 20.27
CA TYR A 388 2.22 6.23 20.61
C TYR A 388 1.05 7.22 20.70
N SER A 389 1.14 8.15 21.67
CA SER A 389 0.18 9.26 21.80
C SER A 389 0.28 10.22 20.61
N ASP A 390 -0.78 10.98 20.35
CA ASP A 390 -0.79 11.93 19.23
C ASP A 390 0.30 13.00 19.36
N GLU A 391 0.61 13.44 20.58
CA GLU A 391 1.66 14.42 20.88
C GLU A 391 3.05 13.85 20.58
N VAL A 392 3.29 12.59 20.96
CA VAL A 392 4.56 11.91 20.66
C VAL A 392 4.73 11.73 19.15
N VAL A 393 3.67 11.31 18.45
CA VAL A 393 3.73 11.17 16.99
C VAL A 393 3.96 12.53 16.32
N ALA A 394 3.29 13.59 16.77
CA ALA A 394 3.51 14.95 16.29
C ALA A 394 4.96 15.39 16.51
N GLN A 395 5.56 15.09 17.66
CA GLN A 395 6.96 15.40 17.93
C GLN A 395 7.91 14.61 17.04
N ILE A 396 7.67 13.31 16.81
CA ILE A 396 8.47 12.49 15.88
C ILE A 396 8.47 13.11 14.47
N ILE A 397 7.31 13.58 13.99
CA ILE A 397 7.17 14.22 12.67
C ILE A 397 7.95 15.55 12.63
N LYS A 398 7.90 16.34 13.72
CA LYS A 398 8.66 17.59 13.85
C LYS A 398 10.18 17.34 13.86
N ASP A 399 10.63 16.34 14.61
CA ASP A 399 12.04 15.96 14.73
C ASP A 399 12.61 15.43 13.40
N ASP A 400 11.78 14.78 12.59
CA ASP A 400 12.12 14.37 11.22
C ASP A 400 12.16 15.54 10.23
N GLU A 401 11.77 16.74 10.66
CA GLU A 401 11.63 17.97 9.87
C GLU A 401 10.85 17.74 8.57
N ILE A 402 9.71 17.05 8.69
CA ILE A 402 8.83 16.78 7.55
C ILE A 402 8.31 18.09 6.96
N ASP A 403 8.49 18.28 5.65
CA ASP A 403 8.04 19.48 4.93
C ASP A 403 6.55 19.38 4.57
N ILE A 404 6.13 18.17 4.21
CA ILE A 404 4.77 17.86 3.78
C ILE A 404 4.34 16.56 4.47
N LEU A 405 3.30 16.62 5.29
CA LEU A 405 2.65 15.44 5.85
C LEU A 405 1.44 15.04 5.01
N VAL A 406 1.35 13.77 4.64
CA VAL A 406 0.26 13.20 3.85
C VAL A 406 -0.51 12.19 4.71
N GLU A 407 -1.77 12.49 4.97
CA GLU A 407 -2.69 11.69 5.77
C GLU A 407 -3.49 10.75 4.86
N LEU A 408 -3.38 9.43 5.09
CA LEU A 408 -3.97 8.39 4.24
C LEU A 408 -4.98 7.49 4.95
N SER A 409 -5.56 7.92 6.08
CA SER A 409 -6.57 7.14 6.82
C SER A 409 -7.92 7.86 6.90
N GLY A 410 -7.96 9.20 6.93
CA GLY A 410 -9.18 9.98 7.04
C GLY A 410 -9.96 9.57 8.29
N HIS A 411 -11.27 9.36 8.15
CA HIS A 411 -12.12 8.89 9.25
C HIS A 411 -12.16 7.35 9.40
N SER A 412 -11.25 6.62 8.75
CA SER A 412 -11.16 5.16 8.92
C SER A 412 -10.40 4.76 10.20
N SER A 413 -10.42 3.47 10.53
CA SER A 413 -9.74 2.93 11.71
C SER A 413 -8.23 3.20 11.66
N GLY A 414 -7.62 3.44 12.82
CA GLY A 414 -6.19 3.69 12.95
C GLY A 414 -5.73 5.04 12.38
N ASN A 415 -6.66 5.98 12.18
CA ASN A 415 -6.33 7.35 11.77
C ASN A 415 -5.58 8.13 12.85
N ARG A 416 -4.93 9.21 12.43
CA ARG A 416 -4.15 10.11 13.29
C ARG A 416 -4.57 11.56 13.09
N LEU A 417 -5.87 11.80 12.95
CA LEU A 417 -6.42 13.15 12.73
C LEU A 417 -6.13 14.09 13.92
N LYS A 418 -6.10 13.59 15.16
CA LYS A 418 -5.63 14.36 16.33
C LYS A 418 -4.16 14.76 16.22
N THR A 419 -3.28 13.84 15.79
CA THR A 419 -1.88 14.18 15.47
C THR A 419 -1.82 15.29 14.41
N VAL A 420 -2.65 15.21 13.36
CA VAL A 420 -2.73 16.25 12.30
C VAL A 420 -3.22 17.59 12.86
N ALA A 421 -4.17 17.59 13.79
CA ALA A 421 -4.65 18.80 14.47
C ALA A 421 -3.60 19.49 15.34
N LEU A 422 -2.49 18.80 15.67
CA LEU A 422 -1.32 19.39 16.32
C LEU A 422 -0.34 20.06 15.33
N GLU A 423 -0.72 20.14 14.06
CA GLU A 423 -0.03 20.83 12.95
C GLU A 423 1.49 20.55 12.92
N PRO A 424 1.92 19.27 12.86
CA PRO A 424 3.32 18.89 13.05
C PRO A 424 4.23 19.11 11.84
N ALA A 425 3.67 19.54 10.71
CA ALA A 425 4.40 19.83 9.49
C ALA A 425 3.95 21.19 8.90
N PRO A 426 4.80 21.88 8.12
CA PRO A 426 4.46 23.14 7.47
C PRO A 426 3.24 23.03 6.56
N ILE A 427 3.10 21.90 5.86
CA ILE A 427 2.00 21.59 4.96
C ILE A 427 1.45 20.21 5.33
N THR A 428 0.13 20.08 5.43
CA THR A 428 -0.57 18.82 5.65
C THR A 428 -1.63 18.59 4.57
N ILE A 429 -1.67 17.38 4.02
CA ILE A 429 -2.48 17.01 2.85
C ILE A 429 -3.29 15.77 3.17
N LYS A 430 -4.58 15.77 2.80
CA LYS A 430 -5.39 14.55 2.74
C LYS A 430 -5.26 13.89 1.37
N TRP A 431 -4.93 12.60 1.33
CA TRP A 431 -4.93 11.81 0.09
C TRP A 431 -5.31 10.36 0.37
N VAL A 432 -6.26 9.78 -0.39
CA VAL A 432 -6.71 8.36 -0.35
C VAL A 432 -6.99 7.78 1.05
N GLY A 433 -7.67 6.63 1.16
CA GLY A 433 -7.92 5.98 2.44
C GLY A 433 -8.87 6.73 3.37
N GLY A 434 -10.09 6.21 3.54
CA GLY A 434 -11.16 6.93 4.25
C GLY A 434 -11.46 8.31 3.65
N LEU A 435 -11.06 8.54 2.39
CA LEU A 435 -11.29 9.76 1.63
C LEU A 435 -12.62 9.61 0.87
N PHE A 436 -13.68 10.07 1.52
CA PHE A 436 -15.04 10.04 0.97
C PHE A 436 -15.70 11.44 0.95
N ASN A 437 -15.04 12.44 1.55
CA ASN A 437 -15.33 13.86 1.41
C ASN A 437 -14.17 14.69 2.02
N THR A 438 -14.37 16.00 2.21
CA THR A 438 -13.59 16.83 3.14
C THR A 438 -13.26 16.10 4.44
N SER A 439 -12.11 16.38 5.05
CA SER A 439 -11.79 15.92 6.40
C SER A 439 -12.51 16.74 7.48
N GLY A 440 -12.96 17.95 7.14
CA GLY A 440 -13.54 18.90 8.09
C GLY A 440 -12.54 19.58 9.02
N LEU A 441 -11.25 19.25 8.90
CA LEU A 441 -10.17 19.84 9.69
C LEU A 441 -9.71 21.15 9.07
N GLN A 442 -9.49 22.19 9.88
CA GLN A 442 -8.84 23.41 9.41
C GLN A 442 -7.31 23.28 9.40
N SER A 443 -6.76 22.29 10.11
CA SER A 443 -5.31 21.98 10.08
C SER A 443 -4.88 21.25 8.80
N MET A 444 -5.83 20.83 7.97
CA MET A 444 -5.58 20.17 6.69
C MET A 444 -5.55 21.22 5.58
N ASP A 445 -4.39 21.45 4.95
CA ASP A 445 -4.23 22.55 4.01
C ASP A 445 -4.81 22.22 2.63
N TYR A 446 -4.56 20.98 2.20
CA TYR A 446 -4.86 20.51 0.86
C TYR A 446 -5.55 19.14 0.88
N LEU A 447 -6.37 18.89 -0.14
CA LEU A 447 -6.95 17.59 -0.42
C LEU A 447 -6.65 17.21 -1.86
N LEU A 448 -5.98 16.06 -2.05
CA LEU A 448 -5.60 15.56 -3.36
C LEU A 448 -6.77 14.80 -3.99
N THR A 449 -7.18 15.28 -5.17
CA THR A 449 -8.38 14.86 -5.91
C THR A 449 -8.10 14.98 -7.42
N ASP A 450 -9.13 14.87 -8.25
CA ASP A 450 -9.09 15.16 -9.68
C ASP A 450 -10.34 15.92 -10.17
N ALA A 451 -10.36 16.26 -11.46
CA ALA A 451 -11.40 17.06 -12.08
C ALA A 451 -12.77 16.36 -12.21
N LYS A 452 -12.82 15.03 -12.09
CA LYS A 452 -14.03 14.20 -12.18
C LYS A 452 -14.59 13.90 -10.80
N GLU A 453 -13.70 13.59 -9.87
CA GLU A 453 -14.02 13.35 -8.47
C GLU A 453 -14.56 14.62 -7.79
N SER A 454 -13.85 15.74 -7.99
CA SER A 454 -14.21 17.06 -7.44
C SER A 454 -14.20 18.11 -8.55
N PRO A 455 -15.27 18.21 -9.37
CA PRO A 455 -15.36 19.21 -10.44
C PRO A 455 -15.25 20.65 -9.93
N GLU A 456 -15.05 21.58 -10.85
CA GLU A 456 -15.07 23.02 -10.55
C GLU A 456 -16.43 23.42 -9.95
N GLY A 457 -16.42 24.25 -8.91
CA GLY A 457 -17.59 24.66 -8.15
C GLY A 457 -17.84 23.85 -6.86
N GLU A 458 -17.07 22.80 -6.62
CA GLU A 458 -17.14 22.02 -5.38
C GLU A 458 -16.34 22.65 -4.22
N GLU A 459 -15.45 23.61 -4.50
CA GLU A 459 -14.57 24.27 -3.52
C GLU A 459 -15.28 24.73 -2.23
N PRO A 460 -16.51 25.29 -2.25
CA PRO A 460 -17.19 25.73 -1.03
C PRO A 460 -17.55 24.59 -0.05
N PHE A 461 -17.46 23.33 -0.46
CA PHE A 461 -17.79 22.15 0.34
C PHE A 461 -16.56 21.42 0.89
N TYR A 462 -15.41 22.10 0.89
CA TYR A 462 -14.15 21.57 1.42
C TYR A 462 -13.51 22.61 2.34
N THR A 463 -12.95 22.14 3.46
CA THR A 463 -12.14 23.00 4.33
C THR A 463 -10.75 23.15 3.73
N GLU A 464 -10.29 22.12 3.03
CA GLU A 464 -9.01 22.08 2.35
C GLU A 464 -9.04 22.80 0.98
N LYS A 465 -7.88 23.25 0.52
CA LYS A 465 -7.70 23.62 -0.88
C LYS A 465 -7.58 22.35 -1.73
N LEU A 466 -8.50 22.20 -2.69
CA LEU A 466 -8.45 21.11 -3.66
C LEU A 466 -7.21 21.19 -4.56
N VAL A 467 -6.52 20.06 -4.67
CA VAL A 467 -5.39 19.82 -5.57
C VAL A 467 -5.84 18.79 -6.60
N ARG A 468 -6.14 19.28 -7.81
CA ARG A 468 -6.67 18.46 -8.90
C ARG A 468 -5.54 17.93 -9.75
N MET A 469 -5.35 16.62 -9.67
CA MET A 469 -4.49 15.85 -10.55
C MET A 469 -5.01 15.92 -12.00
N PRO A 470 -4.13 15.82 -13.00
CA PRO A 470 -4.55 15.90 -14.41
C PRO A 470 -5.32 14.67 -14.89
N ASP A 471 -5.13 13.53 -14.21
CA ASP A 471 -5.73 12.23 -14.53
C ASP A 471 -6.55 11.74 -13.33
N ASP A 472 -6.38 10.49 -12.90
CA ASP A 472 -7.00 9.95 -11.68
C ASP A 472 -6.32 10.51 -10.41
N TYR A 473 -7.03 10.52 -9.29
CA TYR A 473 -6.50 10.89 -7.98
C TYR A 473 -5.76 9.74 -7.27
N VAL A 474 -5.81 8.52 -7.81
CA VAL A 474 -5.07 7.34 -7.32
C VAL A 474 -4.23 6.66 -8.41
N CYS A 475 -3.32 5.78 -8.00
CA CYS A 475 -2.55 4.91 -8.89
C CYS A 475 -2.71 3.45 -8.49
N TYR A 476 -3.40 2.67 -9.31
CA TYR A 476 -3.67 1.27 -9.01
C TYR A 476 -2.42 0.41 -9.18
N THR A 477 -2.10 -0.33 -8.13
CA THR A 477 -1.04 -1.32 -8.09
C THR A 477 -1.63 -2.67 -8.47
N LEU A 478 -1.07 -3.27 -9.52
CA LEU A 478 -1.55 -4.54 -10.01
C LEU A 478 -1.34 -5.66 -8.98
N PRO A 479 -2.35 -6.52 -8.79
CA PRO A 479 -2.20 -7.70 -7.96
C PRO A 479 -1.30 -8.71 -8.69
N ASN A 480 -0.40 -9.34 -7.94
CA ASN A 480 0.43 -10.42 -8.44
C ASN A 480 -0.32 -11.76 -8.33
N TYR A 481 -1.45 -11.87 -9.04
CA TYR A 481 -2.22 -13.10 -9.15
C TYR A 481 -2.28 -13.53 -10.62
N ASP A 482 -2.16 -14.83 -10.84
CA ASP A 482 -2.31 -15.44 -12.15
C ASP A 482 -3.78 -15.84 -12.35
N ILE A 483 -4.58 -14.92 -12.91
CA ILE A 483 -6.03 -15.11 -13.10
C ILE A 483 -6.41 -14.86 -14.56
N ASP A 484 -6.86 -15.92 -15.22
CA ASP A 484 -7.36 -15.86 -16.59
C ASP A 484 -8.76 -15.23 -16.69
N LEU A 485 -8.99 -14.54 -17.81
CA LEU A 485 -10.33 -14.09 -18.18
C LEU A 485 -11.08 -15.24 -18.86
N ALA A 486 -12.21 -15.64 -18.27
CA ALA A 486 -13.14 -16.55 -18.93
C ALA A 486 -13.83 -15.88 -20.14
N GLU A 487 -14.52 -16.67 -20.97
CA GLU A 487 -15.48 -16.12 -21.94
C GLU A 487 -16.62 -15.39 -21.23
N ALA A 488 -17.38 -14.56 -21.96
CA ALA A 488 -18.52 -13.84 -21.37
C ALA A 488 -19.55 -14.84 -20.81
N PRO A 489 -19.92 -14.77 -19.51
CA PRO A 489 -20.81 -15.73 -18.86
C PRO A 489 -22.13 -16.00 -19.60
N VAL A 490 -22.71 -14.97 -20.22
CA VAL A 490 -23.93 -15.09 -21.03
C VAL A 490 -23.82 -16.13 -22.15
N THR A 491 -22.62 -16.34 -22.71
CA THR A 491 -22.39 -17.33 -23.79
C THR A 491 -22.48 -18.77 -23.30
N GLN A 492 -22.24 -19.00 -22.00
CA GLN A 492 -22.29 -20.32 -21.38
C GLN A 492 -23.63 -20.58 -20.70
N ASN A 493 -24.14 -19.58 -19.97
CA ASN A 493 -25.31 -19.71 -19.12
C ASN A 493 -26.63 -19.40 -19.84
N GLY A 494 -26.58 -18.65 -20.96
CA GLY A 494 -27.76 -18.27 -21.74
C GLY A 494 -28.57 -17.10 -21.14
N TYR A 495 -28.08 -16.46 -20.08
CA TYR A 495 -28.70 -15.29 -19.44
C TYR A 495 -27.63 -14.29 -18.99
N ILE A 496 -28.02 -13.02 -18.86
CA ILE A 496 -27.15 -11.94 -18.38
C ILE A 496 -27.01 -12.01 -16.86
N THR A 497 -25.78 -11.90 -16.36
CA THR A 497 -25.49 -11.76 -14.94
C THR A 497 -25.00 -10.35 -14.63
N PHE A 498 -25.85 -9.57 -13.96
CA PHE A 498 -25.45 -8.30 -13.36
C PHE A 498 -24.74 -8.56 -12.03
N GLY A 499 -23.68 -7.80 -11.72
CA GLY A 499 -22.87 -8.03 -10.52
C GLY A 499 -22.65 -6.78 -9.68
N CYS A 500 -22.57 -6.92 -8.35
CA CYS A 500 -22.10 -5.86 -7.46
C CYS A 500 -21.34 -6.45 -6.26
N PHE A 501 -20.03 -6.22 -6.21
CA PHE A 501 -19.14 -6.75 -5.15
C PHE A 501 -18.79 -5.70 -4.09
N ASN A 502 -19.61 -4.65 -3.98
CA ASN A 502 -19.45 -3.60 -2.99
C ASN A 502 -19.97 -4.04 -1.62
N ASN A 503 -19.50 -3.35 -0.57
CA ASN A 503 -20.07 -3.49 0.78
C ASN A 503 -21.60 -3.23 0.75
N PRO A 504 -22.44 -4.12 1.31
CA PRO A 504 -23.90 -3.95 1.32
C PRO A 504 -24.43 -2.71 2.03
N THR A 505 -23.60 -2.04 2.85
CA THR A 505 -23.91 -0.71 3.40
C THR A 505 -24.08 0.36 2.33
N LYS A 506 -23.51 0.16 1.13
CA LYS A 506 -23.69 1.07 -0.02
C LYS A 506 -24.98 0.80 -0.79
N ILE A 507 -25.68 -0.30 -0.50
CA ILE A 507 -26.88 -0.73 -1.22
C ILE A 507 -28.11 -0.35 -0.39
N ASN A 508 -28.83 0.67 -0.86
CA ASN A 508 -30.06 1.16 -0.25
C ASN A 508 -31.30 0.77 -1.09
N THR A 509 -32.48 0.96 -0.50
CA THR A 509 -33.76 0.61 -1.12
C THR A 509 -34.04 1.38 -2.41
N GLN A 510 -33.62 2.65 -2.50
CA GLN A 510 -33.76 3.44 -3.73
C GLN A 510 -32.96 2.82 -4.89
N LEU A 511 -31.72 2.41 -4.64
CA LEU A 511 -30.88 1.73 -5.62
C LEU A 511 -31.44 0.36 -6.01
N LEU A 512 -31.89 -0.44 -5.04
CA LEU A 512 -32.50 -1.75 -5.31
C LEU A 512 -33.73 -1.64 -6.21
N SER A 513 -34.56 -0.62 -6.02
CA SER A 513 -35.70 -0.37 -6.93
C SER A 513 -35.24 -0.09 -8.36
N LYS A 514 -34.10 0.59 -8.56
CA LYS A 514 -33.53 0.85 -9.89
C LYS A 514 -32.94 -0.41 -10.52
N TRP A 515 -32.28 -1.26 -9.73
CA TRP A 515 -31.84 -2.57 -10.22
C TRP A 515 -33.02 -3.47 -10.57
N ALA A 516 -34.12 -3.43 -9.80
CA ALA A 516 -35.35 -4.14 -10.18
C ALA A 516 -35.94 -3.65 -11.51
N GLU A 517 -35.88 -2.35 -11.80
CA GLU A 517 -36.30 -1.80 -13.11
C GLU A 517 -35.45 -2.34 -14.27
N ILE A 518 -34.14 -2.54 -14.06
CA ILE A 518 -33.23 -3.17 -15.05
C ILE A 518 -33.59 -4.65 -15.22
N LEU A 519 -33.71 -5.40 -14.11
CA LEU A 519 -34.00 -6.84 -14.14
C LEU A 519 -35.36 -7.16 -14.79
N LYS A 520 -36.35 -6.26 -14.71
CA LYS A 520 -37.62 -6.40 -15.44
C LYS A 520 -37.49 -6.23 -16.95
N GLN A 521 -36.60 -5.34 -17.39
CA GLN A 521 -36.37 -5.06 -18.81
C GLN A 521 -35.43 -6.06 -19.48
N VAL A 522 -34.64 -6.80 -18.68
CA VAL A 522 -33.81 -7.92 -19.14
C VAL A 522 -34.33 -9.21 -18.51
N PRO A 523 -35.32 -9.88 -19.14
CA PRO A 523 -35.87 -11.15 -18.64
C PRO A 523 -34.78 -12.18 -18.41
N ASP A 524 -34.99 -13.08 -17.45
CA ASP A 524 -34.09 -14.16 -17.07
C ASP A 524 -32.70 -13.74 -16.55
N SER A 525 -32.35 -12.45 -16.55
CA SER A 525 -31.09 -11.99 -15.97
C SER A 525 -31.00 -12.24 -14.46
N ARG A 526 -29.79 -12.39 -13.95
CA ARG A 526 -29.51 -12.64 -12.52
C ARG A 526 -28.74 -11.47 -11.91
N LEU A 527 -28.97 -11.19 -10.64
CA LEU A 527 -28.21 -10.20 -9.86
C LEU A 527 -27.30 -10.94 -8.88
N PHE A 528 -25.99 -10.87 -9.09
CA PHE A 528 -24.99 -11.50 -8.25
C PHE A 528 -24.35 -10.48 -7.30
N LEU A 529 -24.57 -10.70 -6.01
CA LEU A 529 -24.09 -9.85 -4.93
C LEU A 529 -23.05 -10.63 -4.10
N LYS A 530 -21.83 -10.06 -3.99
CA LYS A 530 -20.73 -10.69 -3.24
C LYS A 530 -20.10 -9.74 -2.24
N SER A 531 -20.04 -10.17 -0.99
CA SER A 531 -19.38 -9.48 0.12
C SER A 531 -19.49 -10.37 1.36
N LYS A 532 -18.55 -10.24 2.30
CA LYS A 532 -18.58 -11.00 3.57
C LYS A 532 -19.90 -10.89 4.32
N GLN A 533 -20.58 -9.74 4.27
CA GLN A 533 -21.84 -9.53 4.99
C GLN A 533 -22.99 -10.37 4.43
N TYR A 534 -22.86 -10.95 3.23
CA TYR A 534 -23.86 -11.87 2.70
C TYR A 534 -23.79 -13.26 3.29
N ASP A 535 -22.81 -13.58 4.16
CA ASP A 535 -22.89 -14.76 5.03
C ASP A 535 -24.03 -14.62 6.06
N THR A 536 -24.42 -13.39 6.38
CA THR A 536 -25.53 -13.07 7.28
C THR A 536 -26.89 -13.15 6.59
N GLU A 537 -27.77 -13.99 7.10
CA GLU A 537 -29.15 -14.16 6.62
C GLU A 537 -29.95 -12.85 6.62
N LEU A 538 -29.93 -12.10 7.72
CA LEU A 538 -30.66 -10.81 7.85
C LEU A 538 -30.32 -9.81 6.72
N VAL A 539 -29.06 -9.78 6.26
CA VAL A 539 -28.64 -8.88 5.17
C VAL A 539 -29.21 -9.35 3.83
N ARG A 540 -29.22 -10.67 3.58
CA ARG A 540 -29.82 -11.27 2.37
C ARG A 540 -31.32 -11.05 2.35
N GLU A 541 -32.02 -11.36 3.45
CA GLU A 541 -33.47 -11.21 3.60
C GLU A 541 -33.94 -9.79 3.29
N ARG A 542 -33.28 -8.77 3.85
CA ARG A 542 -33.61 -7.36 3.58
C ARG A 542 -33.60 -7.04 2.08
N ILE A 543 -32.61 -7.56 1.35
CA ILE A 543 -32.45 -7.29 -0.08
C ILE A 543 -33.48 -8.09 -0.88
N THR A 544 -33.62 -9.38 -0.60
CA THR A 544 -34.58 -10.27 -1.26
C THR A 544 -36.01 -9.76 -1.06
N GLN A 545 -36.37 -9.36 0.16
CA GLN A 545 -37.69 -8.82 0.48
C GLN A 545 -37.99 -7.56 -0.35
N HIS A 546 -37.07 -6.58 -0.39
CA HIS A 546 -37.28 -5.35 -1.15
C HIS A 546 -37.38 -5.62 -2.66
N LEU A 547 -36.57 -6.54 -3.19
CA LEU A 547 -36.64 -6.94 -4.60
C LEU A 547 -37.94 -7.69 -4.93
N ALA A 548 -38.42 -8.55 -4.03
CA ALA A 548 -39.70 -9.25 -4.15
C ALA A 548 -40.89 -8.26 -4.11
N GLU A 549 -40.86 -7.25 -3.25
CA GLU A 549 -41.81 -6.13 -3.25
C GLU A 549 -41.80 -5.36 -4.58
N CYS A 550 -40.64 -5.31 -5.24
CA CYS A 550 -40.51 -4.78 -6.59
C CYS A 550 -40.90 -5.79 -7.68
N GLY A 551 -41.30 -7.03 -7.37
CA GLY A 551 -41.71 -8.05 -8.34
C GLY A 551 -40.54 -8.77 -9.03
N ILE A 552 -39.42 -8.93 -8.34
CA ILE A 552 -38.29 -9.77 -8.76
C ILE A 552 -38.28 -11.04 -7.92
N GLU A 553 -38.29 -12.20 -8.58
CA GLU A 553 -38.27 -13.51 -7.92
C GLU A 553 -36.92 -13.77 -7.22
N GLU A 554 -36.96 -14.47 -6.09
CA GLU A 554 -35.78 -14.75 -5.25
C GLU A 554 -34.68 -15.54 -6.00
N ASP A 555 -35.07 -16.46 -6.88
CA ASP A 555 -34.14 -17.26 -7.70
C ASP A 555 -33.35 -16.42 -8.72
N ARG A 556 -33.71 -15.14 -8.88
CA ARG A 556 -32.97 -14.16 -9.68
C ARG A 556 -31.83 -13.47 -8.94
N VAL A 557 -31.70 -13.69 -7.63
CA VAL A 557 -30.67 -13.07 -6.80
C VAL A 557 -29.71 -14.13 -6.29
N ILE A 558 -28.42 -13.92 -6.52
CA ILE A 558 -27.34 -14.81 -6.10
C ILE A 558 -26.54 -14.08 -5.03
N PHE A 559 -26.36 -14.72 -3.87
CA PHE A 559 -25.53 -14.22 -2.79
C PHE A 559 -24.31 -15.12 -2.60
N GLU A 560 -23.13 -14.50 -2.49
CA GLU A 560 -21.92 -15.20 -2.08
C GLU A 560 -21.18 -14.38 -1.01
N GLY A 561 -20.74 -15.07 0.04
CA GLY A 561 -20.13 -14.47 1.21
C GLY A 561 -18.64 -14.19 1.08
N TYR A 562 -17.95 -14.33 2.21
CA TYR A 562 -16.51 -14.13 2.31
C TYR A 562 -15.71 -15.06 1.39
N SER A 563 -14.63 -14.52 0.82
CA SER A 563 -13.59 -15.29 0.15
C SER A 563 -12.27 -14.54 0.24
N LEU A 564 -11.16 -15.22 -0.06
CA LEU A 564 -9.87 -14.55 -0.23
C LEU A 564 -9.92 -13.61 -1.43
N HIS A 565 -8.99 -12.65 -1.48
CA HIS A 565 -9.02 -11.61 -2.51
C HIS A 565 -8.87 -12.16 -3.94
N ASN A 566 -8.00 -13.15 -4.16
CA ASN A 566 -7.86 -13.81 -5.47
C ASN A 566 -9.15 -14.54 -5.88
N GLU A 567 -9.80 -15.24 -4.96
CA GLU A 567 -11.08 -15.91 -5.19
C GLU A 567 -12.20 -14.90 -5.47
N LEU A 568 -12.18 -13.73 -4.80
CA LEU A 568 -13.10 -12.64 -5.08
C LEU A 568 -12.92 -12.10 -6.51
N LEU A 569 -11.68 -11.94 -6.97
CA LEU A 569 -11.40 -11.54 -8.35
C LEU A 569 -11.89 -12.59 -9.34
N GLU A 570 -11.67 -13.88 -9.08
CA GLU A 570 -12.20 -14.99 -9.90
C GLU A 570 -13.73 -14.96 -10.01
N CYS A 571 -14.46 -14.52 -8.98
CA CYS A 571 -15.92 -14.40 -9.06
C CYS A 571 -16.40 -13.41 -10.13
N TYR A 572 -15.60 -12.44 -10.56
CA TYR A 572 -15.95 -11.57 -11.70
C TYR A 572 -16.04 -12.35 -13.01
N ASN A 573 -15.42 -13.54 -13.13
CA ASN A 573 -15.65 -14.45 -14.25
C ASN A 573 -17.08 -15.01 -14.33
N LYS A 574 -17.94 -14.70 -13.35
CA LYS A 574 -19.37 -15.01 -13.37
C LYS A 574 -20.26 -13.80 -13.71
N ILE A 575 -19.69 -12.61 -13.96
CA ILE A 575 -20.42 -11.37 -14.21
C ILE A 575 -20.25 -10.91 -15.66
N ASP A 576 -21.35 -10.50 -16.28
CA ASP A 576 -21.36 -9.85 -17.60
C ASP A 576 -21.27 -8.33 -17.47
N ILE A 577 -22.01 -7.72 -16.53
CA ILE A 577 -22.06 -6.26 -16.32
C ILE A 577 -22.07 -5.95 -14.82
N ALA A 578 -21.17 -5.09 -14.37
CA ALA A 578 -21.17 -4.60 -13.00
C ALA A 578 -22.07 -3.36 -12.84
N LEU A 579 -22.94 -3.38 -11.83
CA LEU A 579 -23.80 -2.28 -11.45
C LEU A 579 -23.23 -1.58 -10.21
N ASP A 580 -22.81 -0.33 -10.38
CA ASP A 580 -22.21 0.45 -9.31
C ASP A 580 -23.26 0.99 -8.33
N PRO A 581 -22.99 1.02 -7.00
CA PRO A 581 -23.90 1.61 -6.03
C PRO A 581 -23.94 3.14 -6.05
N TRP A 582 -24.96 3.68 -5.39
CA TRP A 582 -25.25 5.11 -5.25
C TRP A 582 -25.98 5.36 -3.92
N PRO A 583 -25.73 6.45 -3.19
CA PRO A 583 -24.91 7.63 -3.54
C PRO A 583 -23.42 7.47 -3.23
N TYR A 584 -23.01 6.34 -2.66
CA TYR A 584 -21.60 5.98 -2.46
C TYR A 584 -21.20 4.94 -3.52
N SER A 585 -20.33 5.35 -4.44
CA SER A 585 -19.83 4.53 -5.56
C SER A 585 -18.76 3.49 -5.17
N GLY A 586 -18.48 2.57 -6.07
CA GLY A 586 -17.31 1.70 -6.02
C GLY A 586 -16.01 2.47 -6.20
N GLY A 587 -14.96 2.07 -5.49
CA GLY A 587 -13.60 2.58 -5.70
C GLY A 587 -12.75 1.47 -6.29
N LEU A 588 -12.04 0.76 -5.42
CA LEU A 588 -11.22 -0.40 -5.78
C LEU A 588 -11.99 -1.45 -6.59
N THR A 589 -13.22 -1.77 -6.19
CA THR A 589 -14.10 -2.74 -6.89
C THR A 589 -14.39 -2.37 -8.34
N THR A 590 -14.38 -1.07 -8.68
CA THR A 590 -14.61 -0.59 -10.05
C THR A 590 -13.38 -0.87 -10.91
N ILE A 591 -12.19 -0.59 -10.37
CA ILE A 591 -10.91 -0.89 -11.04
C ILE A 591 -10.73 -2.41 -11.21
N GLU A 592 -11.05 -3.18 -10.18
CA GLU A 592 -10.96 -4.65 -10.19
C GLU A 592 -11.94 -5.29 -11.18
N ALA A 593 -13.17 -4.76 -11.30
CA ALA A 593 -14.12 -5.21 -12.32
C ALA A 593 -13.55 -4.99 -13.73
N LEU A 594 -13.01 -3.81 -14.04
CA LEU A 594 -12.38 -3.52 -15.33
C LEU A 594 -11.17 -4.44 -15.57
N TRP A 595 -10.35 -4.67 -14.54
CA TRP A 595 -9.21 -5.59 -14.62
C TRP A 595 -9.65 -7.02 -14.91
N MET A 596 -10.82 -7.44 -14.39
CA MET A 596 -11.45 -8.73 -14.67
C MET A 596 -12.33 -8.76 -15.92
N GLY A 597 -12.22 -7.76 -16.80
CA GLY A 597 -12.93 -7.74 -18.07
C GLY A 597 -14.44 -7.50 -17.93
N VAL A 598 -14.88 -6.87 -16.85
CA VAL A 598 -16.29 -6.60 -16.59
C VAL A 598 -16.57 -5.10 -16.75
N PRO A 599 -17.43 -4.67 -17.69
CA PRO A 599 -17.84 -3.28 -17.81
C PRO A 599 -18.64 -2.85 -16.57
N VAL A 600 -18.39 -1.62 -16.10
CA VAL A 600 -19.08 -1.05 -14.93
C VAL A 600 -19.92 0.14 -15.36
N ILE A 601 -21.19 0.15 -14.97
CA ILE A 601 -22.09 1.28 -15.20
C ILE A 601 -22.31 2.01 -13.89
N THR A 602 -22.06 3.31 -13.88
CA THR A 602 -22.21 4.18 -12.69
C THR A 602 -23.12 5.36 -12.97
N ASN A 603 -23.88 5.76 -11.96
CA ASN A 603 -24.61 7.03 -11.94
C ASN A 603 -23.88 7.95 -10.97
N SER A 604 -23.34 9.07 -11.45
CA SER A 604 -22.54 9.99 -10.64
C SER A 604 -23.31 10.50 -9.43
N GLY A 605 -22.71 10.38 -8.26
CA GLY A 605 -23.26 10.88 -7.01
C GLY A 605 -23.02 12.36 -6.75
N PRO A 606 -23.63 12.90 -5.68
CA PRO A 606 -23.57 14.32 -5.35
C PRO A 606 -22.30 14.76 -4.61
N THR A 607 -21.55 13.81 -4.03
CA THR A 607 -20.35 14.05 -3.22
C THR A 607 -19.15 13.26 -3.77
N PHE A 608 -17.96 13.48 -3.19
CA PHE A 608 -16.74 12.72 -3.49
C PHE A 608 -17.01 11.20 -3.42
N ALA A 609 -17.58 10.69 -2.33
CA ALA A 609 -17.94 9.27 -2.17
C ALA A 609 -18.74 8.69 -3.35
N GLY A 610 -19.54 9.51 -4.02
CA GLY A 610 -20.36 9.13 -5.16
C GLY A 610 -19.70 9.24 -6.52
N ARG A 611 -18.43 9.64 -6.60
CA ARG A 611 -17.73 9.92 -7.87
C ARG A 611 -16.45 9.13 -8.10
N HIS A 612 -16.03 8.28 -7.16
CA HIS A 612 -14.88 7.38 -7.35
C HIS A 612 -14.95 6.63 -8.70
N SER A 613 -16.06 5.91 -8.95
CA SER A 613 -16.25 5.21 -10.22
C SER A 613 -16.27 6.16 -11.42
N THR A 614 -16.84 7.35 -11.27
CA THR A 614 -16.87 8.37 -12.32
C THR A 614 -15.46 8.80 -12.71
N SER A 615 -14.58 9.02 -11.73
CA SER A 615 -13.17 9.32 -11.99
C SER A 615 -12.46 8.13 -12.64
N HIS A 616 -12.52 6.95 -12.03
CA HIS A 616 -11.80 5.77 -12.50
C HIS A 616 -12.22 5.36 -13.92
N LEU A 617 -13.53 5.34 -14.22
CA LEU A 617 -14.01 5.01 -15.56
C LEU A 617 -13.58 6.04 -16.61
N THR A 618 -13.67 7.33 -16.28
CA THR A 618 -13.27 8.38 -17.22
C THR A 618 -11.77 8.30 -17.52
N ASN A 619 -10.94 8.12 -16.49
CA ASN A 619 -9.49 8.04 -16.62
C ASN A 619 -9.03 6.71 -17.22
N ALA A 620 -9.79 5.62 -17.06
CA ALA A 620 -9.57 4.36 -17.77
C ALA A 620 -10.01 4.40 -19.25
N GLY A 621 -10.65 5.49 -19.69
CA GLY A 621 -11.07 5.71 -21.08
C GLY A 621 -12.45 5.16 -21.42
N PHE A 622 -13.36 5.14 -20.44
CA PHE A 622 -14.76 4.68 -20.57
C PHE A 622 -15.79 5.72 -20.05
N PRO A 623 -15.71 7.00 -20.42
CA PRO A 623 -16.67 8.02 -19.98
C PRO A 623 -18.11 7.71 -20.41
N GLU A 624 -18.30 6.86 -21.43
CA GLU A 624 -19.62 6.44 -21.92
C GLU A 624 -20.41 5.60 -20.92
N TRP A 625 -19.81 5.04 -19.87
CA TRP A 625 -20.51 4.28 -18.83
C TRP A 625 -20.80 5.08 -17.56
N VAL A 626 -20.47 6.37 -17.59
CA VAL A 626 -20.82 7.33 -16.54
C VAL A 626 -22.13 8.02 -16.93
N THR A 627 -23.13 7.94 -16.06
CA THR A 627 -24.42 8.63 -16.23
C THR A 627 -24.63 9.68 -15.14
N ASN A 628 -25.60 10.57 -15.35
CA ASN A 628 -25.98 11.63 -14.40
C ASN A 628 -27.48 11.60 -14.05
N ASN A 629 -28.20 10.57 -14.52
CA ASN A 629 -29.61 10.37 -14.22
C ASN A 629 -29.98 8.89 -14.32
N TRP A 630 -31.06 8.52 -13.63
CA TRP A 630 -31.52 7.15 -13.52
C TRP A 630 -32.02 6.55 -14.83
N GLU A 631 -32.60 7.34 -15.71
CA GLU A 631 -33.14 6.83 -16.98
C GLU A 631 -32.00 6.40 -17.90
N ASP A 632 -30.97 7.23 -18.05
CA ASP A 632 -29.75 6.88 -18.79
C ASP A 632 -29.00 5.71 -18.15
N TYR A 633 -28.91 5.65 -16.82
CA TYR A 633 -28.31 4.52 -16.10
C TYR A 633 -28.97 3.18 -16.48
N ILE A 634 -30.31 3.15 -16.40
CA ILE A 634 -31.10 1.95 -16.71
C ILE A 634 -30.97 1.61 -18.20
N GLN A 635 -31.11 2.59 -19.10
CA GLN A 635 -31.05 2.34 -20.54
C GLN A 635 -29.67 1.85 -20.99
N LYS A 636 -28.57 2.37 -20.41
CA LYS A 636 -27.23 1.83 -20.69
C LYS A 636 -27.08 0.39 -20.24
N ALA A 637 -27.58 0.04 -19.06
CA ALA A 637 -27.51 -1.34 -18.56
C ALA A 637 -28.31 -2.31 -19.44
N VAL A 638 -29.53 -1.92 -19.81
CA VAL A 638 -30.39 -2.73 -20.69
C VAL A 638 -29.81 -2.84 -22.10
N SER A 639 -29.31 -1.74 -22.68
CA SER A 639 -28.72 -1.74 -24.01
C SER A 639 -27.48 -2.62 -24.08
N LEU A 640 -26.59 -2.53 -23.09
CA LEU A 640 -25.37 -3.34 -23.05
C LEU A 640 -25.69 -4.83 -22.83
N ALA A 641 -26.69 -5.14 -22.01
CA ALA A 641 -27.18 -6.50 -21.80
C ALA A 641 -27.79 -7.13 -23.08
N GLY A 642 -28.25 -6.31 -24.03
CA GLY A 642 -28.80 -6.77 -25.30
C GLY A 642 -27.77 -7.08 -26.40
N ASP A 643 -26.49 -6.77 -26.19
CA ASP A 643 -25.42 -6.93 -27.19
C ASP A 643 -24.31 -7.87 -26.69
N VAL A 644 -24.54 -9.17 -26.87
CA VAL A 644 -23.63 -10.25 -26.43
C VAL A 644 -22.27 -10.21 -27.14
N ASP A 645 -22.25 -9.81 -28.41
CA ASP A 645 -21.01 -9.68 -29.18
C ASP A 645 -20.16 -8.52 -28.62
N GLN A 646 -20.79 -7.40 -28.30
CA GLN A 646 -20.13 -6.28 -27.65
C GLN A 646 -19.61 -6.67 -26.26
N LEU A 647 -20.38 -7.38 -25.44
CA LEU A 647 -19.93 -7.86 -24.12
C LEU A 647 -18.70 -8.76 -24.22
N SER A 648 -18.70 -9.71 -25.17
CA SER A 648 -17.57 -10.61 -25.40
C SER A 648 -16.32 -9.84 -25.83
N LYS A 649 -16.50 -8.85 -26.72
CA LYS A 649 -15.40 -7.97 -27.15
C LYS A 649 -14.85 -7.14 -25.98
N LEU A 650 -15.72 -6.49 -25.21
CA LEU A 650 -15.32 -5.70 -24.06
C LEU A 650 -14.54 -6.54 -23.06
N ARG A 651 -15.01 -7.75 -22.76
CA ARG A 651 -14.35 -8.66 -21.84
C ARG A 651 -12.90 -8.98 -22.24
N ALA A 652 -12.65 -9.20 -23.53
CA ALA A 652 -11.30 -9.45 -24.04
C ALA A 652 -10.38 -8.21 -24.02
N GLU A 653 -10.93 -7.00 -24.17
CA GLU A 653 -10.15 -5.77 -24.36
C GLU A 653 -9.95 -4.96 -23.06
N LEU A 654 -10.89 -5.06 -22.12
CA LEU A 654 -10.99 -4.19 -20.94
C LEU A 654 -9.73 -4.20 -20.06
N ARG A 655 -9.20 -5.40 -19.75
CA ARG A 655 -7.97 -5.53 -18.96
C ARG A 655 -6.80 -4.79 -19.61
N GLY A 656 -6.57 -4.99 -20.91
CA GLY A 656 -5.49 -4.33 -21.64
C GLY A 656 -5.66 -2.81 -21.73
N ARG A 657 -6.91 -2.33 -21.89
CA ARG A 657 -7.23 -0.90 -21.88
C ARG A 657 -6.99 -0.25 -20.52
N LEU A 658 -7.38 -0.92 -19.43
CA LEU A 658 -7.08 -0.45 -18.07
C LEU A 658 -5.57 -0.37 -17.83
N LEU A 659 -4.83 -1.43 -18.18
CA LEU A 659 -3.37 -1.50 -18.00
C LEU A 659 -2.59 -0.41 -18.76
N SER A 660 -3.13 0.04 -19.89
CA SER A 660 -2.54 1.12 -20.71
C SER A 660 -3.07 2.51 -20.36
N SER A 661 -4.00 2.61 -19.41
CA SER A 661 -4.60 3.88 -18.99
C SER A 661 -3.79 4.59 -17.89
N PRO A 662 -4.01 5.89 -17.69
CA PRO A 662 -3.42 6.65 -16.57
C PRO A 662 -3.65 6.03 -15.18
N VAL A 663 -4.73 5.26 -14.97
CA VAL A 663 -5.06 4.63 -13.68
C VAL A 663 -3.96 3.66 -13.22
N CYS A 664 -3.26 3.00 -14.17
CA CYS A 664 -2.18 2.05 -13.90
C CYS A 664 -0.78 2.59 -14.30
N ASP A 665 -0.68 3.86 -14.71
CA ASP A 665 0.60 4.48 -15.13
C ASP A 665 1.31 5.11 -13.92
N ALA A 666 2.04 4.27 -13.19
CA ALA A 666 2.74 4.66 -11.96
C ALA A 666 3.77 5.77 -12.17
N GLN A 667 4.52 5.74 -13.29
CA GLN A 667 5.56 6.73 -13.58
C GLN A 667 4.95 8.11 -13.84
N ARG A 668 3.87 8.16 -14.64
CA ARG A 668 3.14 9.40 -14.90
C ARG A 668 2.51 9.94 -13.63
N PHE A 669 1.84 9.09 -12.85
CA PHE A 669 1.21 9.49 -11.60
C PHE A 669 2.25 10.03 -10.61
N ALA A 670 3.35 9.33 -10.38
CA ALA A 670 4.40 9.73 -9.45
C ALA A 670 5.03 11.08 -9.84
N ARG A 671 5.22 11.34 -11.14
CA ARG A 671 5.69 12.64 -11.63
C ARG A 671 4.69 13.76 -11.34
N ASN A 672 3.41 13.52 -11.62
CA ASN A 672 2.36 14.50 -11.33
C ASN A 672 2.22 14.74 -9.82
N LEU A 673 2.41 13.70 -9.00
CA LEU A 673 2.36 13.80 -7.55
C LEU A 673 3.56 14.61 -7.01
N ALA A 674 4.76 14.39 -7.53
CA ALA A 674 5.93 15.19 -7.20
C ALA A 674 5.74 16.67 -7.60
N ASN A 675 5.16 16.94 -8.77
CA ASN A 675 4.79 18.29 -9.19
C ASN A 675 3.77 18.92 -8.23
N ALA A 676 2.75 18.16 -7.82
CA ALA A 676 1.76 18.63 -6.85
C ALA A 676 2.42 19.04 -5.53
N PHE A 677 3.30 18.20 -4.98
CA PHE A 677 4.07 18.53 -3.77
C PHE A 677 4.95 19.78 -3.97
N ARG A 678 5.58 19.91 -5.13
CA ARG A 678 6.39 21.09 -5.44
C ARG A 678 5.54 22.37 -5.49
N GLU A 679 4.38 22.34 -6.14
CA GLU A 679 3.47 23.49 -6.21
C GLU A 679 2.99 23.93 -4.83
N MET A 680 2.61 22.98 -3.96
CA MET A 680 2.23 23.28 -2.58
C MET A 680 3.39 23.92 -1.81
N TRP A 681 4.60 23.37 -1.95
CA TRP A 681 5.80 23.92 -1.32
C TRP A 681 6.10 25.35 -1.79
N LEU A 682 5.99 25.61 -3.10
CA LEU A 682 6.21 26.94 -3.67
C LEU A 682 5.21 27.97 -3.13
N GLN A 683 3.93 27.59 -2.97
CA GLN A 683 2.93 28.45 -2.34
C GLN A 683 3.30 28.75 -0.89
N ARG A 684 3.74 27.74 -0.12
CA ARG A 684 4.14 27.93 1.27
C ARG A 684 5.36 28.83 1.43
N VAL A 685 6.39 28.62 0.60
CA VAL A 685 7.59 29.49 0.56
C VAL A 685 7.21 30.93 0.24
N LYS A 686 6.32 31.15 -0.74
CA LYS A 686 5.79 32.49 -1.05
C LYS A 686 5.03 33.10 0.12
N GLY A 687 4.31 32.28 0.90
CA GLY A 687 3.69 32.68 2.16
C GLY A 687 4.70 33.23 3.16
N TYR A 688 5.80 32.51 3.38
CA TYR A 688 6.91 32.96 4.22
C TYR A 688 7.56 34.24 3.70
N GLU A 689 7.88 34.32 2.41
CA GLU A 689 8.51 35.50 1.77
C GLU A 689 7.67 36.77 1.93
N LYS A 690 6.34 36.63 1.95
CA LYS A 690 5.39 37.73 2.08
C LYS A 690 4.84 37.94 3.48
N ASN A 691 5.23 37.10 4.44
CA ASN A 691 4.68 37.08 5.80
C ASN A 691 3.15 37.04 5.82
N LEU A 692 2.56 36.19 4.97
CA LEU A 692 1.10 36.02 4.89
C LEU A 692 0.58 35.25 6.11
N PRO A 693 -0.62 35.56 6.63
CA PRO A 693 -1.30 34.74 7.63
C PRO A 693 -1.54 33.30 7.15
N GLU A 694 -1.70 32.37 8.09
CA GLU A 694 -2.12 31.00 7.77
C GLU A 694 -3.46 30.99 7.04
N GLY A 695 -3.59 30.13 6.03
CA GLY A 695 -4.78 30.06 5.16
C GLY A 695 -4.82 31.11 4.04
N GLU A 696 -4.00 32.18 4.10
CA GLU A 696 -3.94 33.21 3.04
C GLU A 696 -2.84 32.95 1.99
N TRP A 697 -1.93 32.01 2.25
CA TRP A 697 -0.82 31.68 1.36
C TRP A 697 -1.16 30.62 0.30
N GLN A 698 -2.26 29.88 0.49
CA GLN A 698 -2.66 28.72 -0.30
C GLN A 698 -3.87 28.98 -1.20
N ASP A 699 -3.77 28.55 -2.45
CA ASP A 699 -4.83 28.56 -3.46
C ASP A 699 -5.14 27.13 -3.92
N HIS A 700 -6.30 26.93 -4.55
CA HIS A 700 -6.60 25.67 -5.25
C HIS A 700 -5.56 25.41 -6.35
N ILE A 701 -5.13 24.16 -6.49
CA ILE A 701 -4.10 23.76 -7.45
C ILE A 701 -4.74 22.94 -8.56
N TRP A 702 -4.50 23.35 -9.80
CA TRP A 702 -4.67 22.50 -10.96
C TRP A 702 -3.29 22.04 -11.38
N VAL A 703 -2.97 20.77 -11.15
CA VAL A 703 -1.67 20.21 -11.50
C VAL A 703 -1.62 20.14 -13.02
N SER A 704 -1.03 21.17 -13.64
CA SER A 704 -0.98 21.25 -15.08
C SER A 704 -0.12 20.10 -15.62
N GLN A 705 -0.64 19.35 -16.59
CA GLN A 705 0.22 19.03 -17.72
C GLN A 705 0.55 20.39 -18.32
N LYS A 706 1.81 20.85 -18.28
CA LYS A 706 2.21 22.11 -18.94
C LYS A 706 1.48 22.20 -20.28
N LYS A 707 0.56 23.15 -20.42
CA LYS A 707 0.01 23.50 -21.73
C LYS A 707 1.22 23.86 -22.59
N LYS A 708 1.46 23.13 -23.67
CA LYS A 708 2.37 23.59 -24.72
C LYS A 708 1.90 24.98 -25.14
N GLU A 709 2.64 26.02 -24.78
CA GLU A 709 2.70 27.22 -25.59
C GLU A 709 3.11 26.80 -27.01
N PRO A 710 2.73 27.54 -28.07
CA PRO A 710 3.00 27.12 -29.43
C PRO A 710 4.52 27.14 -29.64
N GLU A 711 5.17 25.99 -29.47
CA GLU A 711 6.59 25.82 -29.71
C GLU A 711 6.87 26.21 -31.17
N THR A 712 7.67 27.25 -31.35
CA THR A 712 8.30 27.47 -32.64
C THR A 712 9.12 26.23 -32.99
N GLN A 713 9.15 25.83 -34.27
CA GLN A 713 9.81 24.61 -34.76
C GLN A 713 11.28 24.44 -34.32
N ALA A 714 11.92 25.52 -33.85
CA ALA A 714 13.29 25.50 -33.33
C ALA A 714 13.38 25.04 -31.85
N GLU A 715 12.37 25.32 -31.01
CA GLU A 715 12.36 24.95 -29.59
C GLU A 715 11.82 23.53 -29.36
N SER A 716 10.91 23.02 -30.20
CA SER A 716 10.50 21.60 -30.12
C SER A 716 11.65 20.65 -30.48
N LEU A 717 12.58 21.10 -31.32
CA LEU A 717 13.81 20.37 -31.63
C LEU A 717 14.79 20.38 -30.45
N GLN A 718 14.83 21.44 -29.64
CA GLN A 718 15.74 21.53 -28.49
C GLN A 718 15.18 20.88 -27.20
N ASN A 719 13.87 20.95 -26.97
CA ASN A 719 13.22 20.34 -25.81
C ASN A 719 12.90 18.85 -26.03
N GLY A 720 12.61 18.42 -27.26
CA GLY A 720 12.52 17.00 -27.61
C GLY A 720 13.83 16.23 -27.41
N ILE A 721 14.97 16.95 -27.36
CA ILE A 721 16.30 16.41 -27.09
C ILE A 721 16.65 16.44 -25.58
N LYS A 722 15.94 17.23 -24.74
CA LYS A 722 16.25 17.35 -23.31
C LYS A 722 15.29 16.60 -22.36
N ASP A 723 14.02 16.38 -22.72
CA ASP A 723 13.03 15.72 -21.84
C ASP A 723 13.14 14.17 -21.76
N LYS A 724 14.21 13.59 -22.33
CA LYS A 724 14.47 12.14 -22.34
C LYS A 724 15.83 11.73 -21.76
N ALA A 725 16.52 12.61 -21.03
CA ALA A 725 17.62 12.22 -20.15
C ALA A 725 17.09 12.40 -18.71
N LEU A 726 17.03 11.44 -17.78
CA LEU A 726 17.75 10.20 -17.59
C LEU A 726 16.89 9.23 -16.76
N LYS A 727 16.67 8.00 -17.24
CA LYS A 727 16.65 6.76 -16.45
C LYS A 727 16.46 5.60 -17.43
N LYS A 728 17.57 4.91 -17.67
CA LYS A 728 17.73 3.55 -18.23
C LYS A 728 16.84 3.15 -19.42
N GLY A 729 17.44 2.91 -20.58
CA GLY A 729 16.78 2.09 -21.60
C GLY A 729 16.42 2.81 -22.90
N ILE A 730 15.95 2.02 -23.86
CA ILE A 730 16.13 2.23 -25.30
C ILE A 730 15.29 3.39 -25.85
N TYR A 731 15.91 4.33 -26.56
CA TYR A 731 15.27 5.46 -27.22
C TYR A 731 14.97 5.18 -28.68
N VAL A 732 13.69 5.04 -29.03
CA VAL A 732 13.30 4.88 -30.44
C VAL A 732 13.21 6.25 -31.13
N ASN A 733 14.07 6.48 -32.11
CA ASN A 733 13.95 7.56 -33.08
C ASN A 733 12.98 7.10 -34.19
N LYS A 734 11.76 7.66 -34.21
CA LYS A 734 10.72 7.30 -35.21
C LYS A 734 11.02 7.78 -36.64
N SER A 735 12.25 8.17 -36.92
CA SER A 735 12.73 8.30 -38.29
C SER A 735 12.75 6.89 -38.90
N LEU A 736 11.72 6.54 -39.68
CA LEU A 736 11.72 5.30 -40.47
C LEU A 736 12.96 5.33 -41.37
N VAL A 737 13.97 4.54 -41.02
CA VAL A 737 15.10 4.30 -41.92
C VAL A 737 14.54 3.40 -43.00
N LYS A 738 14.27 3.95 -44.19
CA LYS A 738 13.76 3.15 -45.31
C LYS A 738 14.78 2.09 -45.69
N PHE A 739 14.60 0.88 -45.16
CA PHE A 739 15.25 -0.33 -45.63
C PHE A 739 14.37 -0.93 -46.74
N THR A 740 14.83 -0.84 -47.98
CA THR A 740 14.06 -1.33 -49.14
C THR A 740 14.03 -2.85 -49.26
N ASP A 741 14.89 -3.54 -48.51
CA ASP A 741 15.17 -4.97 -48.68
C ASP A 741 14.51 -5.84 -47.58
N THR A 742 13.66 -5.23 -46.74
CA THR A 742 12.97 -5.89 -45.63
C THR A 742 11.46 -5.64 -45.70
N PRO A 743 10.58 -6.64 -45.45
CA PRO A 743 9.13 -6.46 -45.54
C PRO A 743 8.49 -5.87 -44.27
N SER A 744 9.27 -5.56 -43.24
CA SER A 744 8.81 -4.88 -42.02
C SER A 744 9.26 -3.42 -42.00
N ASP A 745 8.45 -2.55 -41.39
CA ASP A 745 8.88 -1.19 -41.07
C ASP A 745 10.00 -1.23 -40.01
N VAL A 746 11.13 -0.59 -40.33
CA VAL A 746 12.33 -0.55 -39.50
C VAL A 746 12.48 0.83 -38.88
N VAL A 747 12.73 0.85 -37.57
CA VAL A 747 12.98 2.06 -36.79
C VAL A 747 14.40 2.07 -36.24
N GLU A 748 14.97 3.26 -36.08
CA GLU A 748 16.27 3.41 -35.43
C GLU A 748 16.10 3.56 -33.92
N ALA A 749 16.75 2.71 -33.13
CA ALA A 749 16.69 2.70 -31.69
C ALA A 749 18.07 2.95 -31.08
N ILE A 750 18.19 3.97 -30.24
CA ILE A 750 19.41 4.31 -29.50
C ILE A 750 19.35 3.66 -28.12
N VAL A 751 20.20 2.68 -27.89
CA VAL A 751 20.36 1.98 -26.62
C VAL A 751 21.34 2.75 -25.73
N ASN A 752 20.89 3.26 -24.59
CA ASN A 752 21.76 3.94 -23.63
C ASN A 752 22.43 2.92 -22.69
N THR A 753 23.76 2.87 -22.75
CA THR A 753 24.60 1.90 -22.06
C THR A 753 25.34 2.50 -20.85
N GLN A 754 24.95 3.68 -20.38
CA GLN A 754 25.65 4.44 -19.32
C GLN A 754 25.80 3.71 -17.97
N ASP A 755 24.93 2.73 -17.66
CA ASP A 755 25.05 1.90 -16.45
C ASP A 755 26.08 0.77 -16.60
N LEU A 756 26.60 0.55 -17.80
CA LEU A 756 27.58 -0.47 -18.14
C LEU A 756 28.94 0.23 -18.26
N LYS A 757 29.87 -0.10 -17.35
CA LYS A 757 31.10 0.64 -17.01
C LYS A 757 31.99 1.15 -18.16
N TYR A 758 31.78 0.74 -19.42
CA TYR A 758 32.72 0.96 -20.53
C TYR A 758 32.12 1.22 -21.93
N ALA A 759 30.83 1.55 -22.09
CA ALA A 759 30.22 1.64 -23.43
C ALA A 759 29.50 2.95 -23.76
N GLU A 760 29.72 3.44 -24.98
CA GLU A 760 28.94 4.54 -25.60
C GLU A 760 27.56 4.07 -26.07
N PRO A 761 26.55 4.97 -26.15
CA PRO A 761 25.23 4.63 -26.66
C PRO A 761 25.29 3.99 -28.06
N LEU A 762 24.54 2.91 -28.25
CA LEU A 762 24.51 2.15 -29.51
C LEU A 762 23.28 2.50 -30.32
N SER A 763 23.42 2.75 -31.63
CA SER A 763 22.28 2.85 -32.54
C SER A 763 22.02 1.49 -33.19
N VAL A 764 20.76 1.04 -33.16
CA VAL A 764 20.30 -0.25 -33.67
C VAL A 764 19.05 -0.05 -34.51
N ALA A 765 19.12 -0.40 -35.79
CA ALA A 765 17.96 -0.47 -36.66
C ALA A 765 17.26 -1.83 -36.46
N ILE A 766 15.98 -1.80 -36.07
CA ILE A 766 15.21 -3.00 -35.73
C ILE A 766 13.78 -2.89 -36.26
N PRO A 767 13.12 -4.01 -36.67
CA PRO A 767 11.69 -3.97 -36.96
C PRO A 767 10.90 -3.43 -35.76
N GLU A 768 9.93 -2.55 -36.01
CA GLU A 768 9.13 -1.95 -34.92
C GLU A 768 8.45 -3.02 -34.06
N SER A 769 8.00 -4.12 -34.68
CA SER A 769 7.40 -5.27 -34.00
C SER A 769 8.36 -6.02 -33.07
N GLU A 770 9.67 -5.88 -33.24
CA GLU A 770 10.70 -6.60 -32.46
C GLU A 770 11.37 -5.70 -31.40
N LEU A 771 10.89 -4.46 -31.20
CA LEU A 771 11.41 -3.52 -30.19
C LEU A 771 11.38 -4.09 -28.77
N PHE A 772 10.37 -4.92 -28.45
CA PHE A 772 10.27 -5.55 -27.14
C PHE A 772 11.45 -6.51 -26.87
N ARG A 773 11.93 -7.25 -27.88
CA ARG A 773 13.12 -8.12 -27.74
C ARG A 773 14.37 -7.31 -27.44
N LEU A 774 14.52 -6.14 -28.06
CA LEU A 774 15.66 -5.26 -27.76
C LEU A 774 15.64 -4.81 -26.29
N ARG A 775 14.45 -4.51 -25.73
CA ARG A 775 14.29 -4.20 -24.29
C ARG A 775 14.64 -5.36 -23.40
N ASN A 776 14.11 -6.56 -23.64
CA ASN A 776 14.41 -7.73 -22.81
C ASN A 776 15.93 -8.00 -22.74
N ILE A 777 16.64 -7.84 -23.87
CA ILE A 777 18.08 -8.04 -23.93
C ILE A 777 18.85 -7.01 -23.09
N PHE A 778 18.56 -5.72 -23.26
CA PHE A 778 19.38 -4.63 -22.70
C PHE A 778 18.89 -4.08 -21.35
N GLU A 779 17.58 -4.12 -21.08
CA GLU A 779 16.96 -3.61 -19.84
C GLU A 779 16.82 -4.74 -18.80
N ASP A 780 16.32 -5.92 -19.20
CA ASP A 780 16.09 -7.05 -18.29
C ASP A 780 17.30 -7.99 -18.15
N HIS A 781 18.41 -7.67 -18.83
CA HIS A 781 19.63 -8.47 -18.86
C HIS A 781 19.37 -9.94 -19.19
N GLU A 782 18.47 -10.22 -20.15
CA GLU A 782 18.05 -11.58 -20.53
C GLU A 782 19.24 -12.53 -20.76
N TYR A 783 20.29 -12.04 -21.41
CA TYR A 783 21.53 -12.79 -21.66
C TYR A 783 22.66 -12.48 -20.68
N GLY A 784 22.40 -11.94 -19.49
CA GLY A 784 23.43 -11.65 -18.49
C GLY A 784 24.31 -12.87 -18.16
N LEU A 785 25.64 -12.63 -18.10
CA LEU A 785 26.62 -13.60 -17.63
C LEU A 785 26.66 -13.65 -16.09
N PRO A 786 27.05 -14.80 -15.49
CA PRO A 786 27.34 -14.87 -14.05
C PRO A 786 28.34 -13.78 -13.66
N SER A 787 28.16 -13.14 -12.49
CA SER A 787 29.05 -12.06 -12.03
C SER A 787 30.54 -12.47 -11.89
N VAL A 788 30.80 -13.77 -11.74
CA VAL A 788 32.13 -14.37 -11.67
C VAL A 788 32.76 -14.69 -13.03
N PHE A 789 31.99 -14.61 -14.12
CA PHE A 789 32.45 -14.95 -15.47
C PHE A 789 32.83 -13.68 -16.23
N GLN A 790 34.13 -13.42 -16.37
CA GLN A 790 34.66 -12.21 -17.01
C GLN A 790 35.35 -12.53 -18.35
N LEU A 791 35.08 -11.71 -19.36
CA LEU A 791 35.73 -11.80 -20.67
C LEU A 791 36.96 -10.89 -20.73
N ASN A 792 37.99 -11.33 -21.45
CA ASN A 792 39.19 -10.53 -21.75
C ASN A 792 39.29 -10.26 -23.25
N GLU A 793 40.30 -9.47 -23.66
CA GLU A 793 40.54 -9.10 -25.07
C GLU A 793 40.72 -10.30 -26.02
N ASN A 794 41.15 -11.46 -25.51
CA ASN A 794 41.34 -12.68 -26.29
C ASN A 794 40.12 -13.62 -26.21
N SER A 795 39.04 -13.19 -25.56
CA SER A 795 37.82 -13.99 -25.46
C SER A 795 37.07 -14.03 -26.78
N VAL A 796 36.51 -15.20 -27.09
CA VAL A 796 35.74 -15.42 -28.32
C VAL A 796 34.27 -15.65 -27.97
N VAL A 797 33.39 -14.82 -28.51
CA VAL A 797 31.93 -14.97 -28.45
C VAL A 797 31.41 -15.42 -29.81
N VAL A 798 30.56 -16.44 -29.83
CA VAL A 798 29.93 -16.96 -31.05
C VAL A 798 28.42 -16.81 -30.91
N ASP A 799 27.80 -16.15 -31.88
CA ASP A 799 26.36 -15.89 -31.98
C ASP A 799 25.81 -16.59 -33.23
N ILE A 800 25.09 -17.70 -33.03
CA ILE A 800 24.49 -18.48 -34.11
C ILE A 800 22.99 -18.18 -34.14
N GLY A 801 22.49 -17.73 -35.29
CA GLY A 801 21.18 -17.08 -35.37
C GLY A 801 21.29 -15.62 -34.95
N GLY A 802 22.23 -14.90 -35.58
CA GLY A 802 22.55 -13.52 -35.25
C GLY A 802 21.38 -12.56 -35.42
N ASN A 803 20.37 -12.92 -36.20
CA ASN A 803 19.18 -12.12 -36.48
C ASN A 803 19.60 -10.68 -36.82
N VAL A 804 19.00 -9.67 -36.21
CA VAL A 804 19.33 -8.25 -36.47
C VAL A 804 20.59 -7.76 -35.72
N GLY A 805 21.26 -8.62 -34.95
CA GLY A 805 22.51 -8.30 -34.24
C GLY A 805 22.34 -7.79 -32.81
N SER A 806 21.13 -7.83 -32.24
CA SER A 806 20.85 -7.34 -30.88
C SER A 806 21.73 -8.02 -29.82
N PHE A 807 21.88 -9.34 -29.88
CA PHE A 807 22.78 -10.08 -28.98
C PHE A 807 24.25 -9.76 -29.23
N SER A 808 24.70 -9.74 -30.50
CA SER A 808 26.08 -9.40 -30.85
C SER A 808 26.49 -8.01 -30.30
N LEU A 809 25.59 -7.03 -30.34
CA LEU A 809 25.80 -5.71 -29.76
C LEU A 809 25.76 -5.72 -28.22
N TYR A 810 24.91 -6.54 -27.62
CA TYR A 810 24.84 -6.73 -26.17
C TYR A 810 26.10 -7.42 -25.62
N ALA A 811 26.59 -8.46 -26.29
CA ALA A 811 27.78 -9.21 -25.86
C ALA A 811 29.05 -8.34 -25.87
N ARG A 812 29.13 -7.36 -26.77
CA ARG A 812 30.19 -6.34 -26.78
C ARG A 812 30.24 -5.50 -25.49
N GLN A 813 29.14 -5.40 -24.77
CA GLN A 813 29.09 -4.70 -23.48
C GLN A 813 29.85 -5.46 -22.38
N TRP A 814 29.99 -6.77 -22.50
CA TRP A 814 30.74 -7.57 -21.52
C TRP A 814 32.23 -7.26 -21.60
N ASN A 815 32.75 -7.05 -22.81
CA ASN A 815 34.08 -6.52 -23.07
C ASN A 815 34.14 -5.99 -24.52
N PRO A 816 34.44 -4.70 -24.76
CA PRO A 816 34.45 -4.13 -26.12
C PRO A 816 35.58 -4.66 -27.00
N ASP A 817 36.60 -5.29 -26.41
CA ASP A 817 37.78 -5.81 -27.10
C ASP A 817 37.66 -7.31 -27.43
N CYS A 818 36.63 -8.01 -26.95
CA CYS A 818 36.43 -9.42 -27.27
C CYS A 818 36.03 -9.61 -28.74
N GLN A 819 36.37 -10.77 -29.31
CA GLN A 819 36.05 -11.12 -30.69
C GLN A 819 34.67 -11.76 -30.77
N ILE A 820 33.77 -11.19 -31.56
CA ILE A 820 32.39 -11.66 -31.72
C ILE A 820 32.21 -12.18 -33.16
N HIS A 821 31.75 -13.41 -33.30
CA HIS A 821 31.48 -14.04 -34.60
C HIS A 821 30.00 -14.39 -34.71
N SER A 822 29.27 -13.66 -35.56
CA SER A 822 27.85 -13.85 -35.80
C SER A 822 27.60 -14.61 -37.10
N PHE A 823 26.75 -15.63 -37.03
CA PHE A 823 26.36 -16.48 -38.16
C PHE A 823 24.87 -16.32 -38.43
N GLU A 824 24.55 -15.81 -39.62
CA GLU A 824 23.16 -15.54 -40.04
C GLU A 824 22.96 -15.95 -41.51
N PRO A 825 22.25 -17.05 -41.79
CA PRO A 825 22.01 -17.50 -43.16
C PRO A 825 20.95 -16.70 -43.92
N ASN A 826 19.96 -16.10 -43.22
CA ASN A 826 18.77 -15.56 -43.84
C ASN A 826 19.07 -14.27 -44.65
N PRO A 827 18.89 -14.27 -45.99
CA PRO A 827 19.19 -13.11 -46.81
C PRO A 827 18.30 -11.89 -46.55
N GLN A 828 17.13 -12.05 -45.92
CA GLN A 828 16.22 -10.95 -45.57
C GLN A 828 16.67 -10.20 -44.31
N VAL A 829 17.39 -10.87 -43.39
CA VAL A 829 17.86 -10.28 -42.13
C VAL A 829 19.30 -9.78 -42.25
N PHE A 830 20.12 -10.51 -43.01
CA PHE A 830 21.55 -10.24 -43.14
C PHE A 830 21.91 -8.77 -43.45
N PRO A 831 21.18 -8.03 -44.32
CA PRO A 831 21.47 -6.61 -44.57
C PRO A 831 21.31 -5.73 -43.32
N LEU A 832 20.32 -6.02 -42.47
CA LEU A 832 20.06 -5.27 -41.25
C LEU A 832 21.10 -5.58 -40.16
N LEU A 833 21.49 -6.86 -40.03
CA LEU A 833 22.64 -7.26 -39.21
C LEU A 833 23.91 -6.50 -39.64
N ALA A 834 24.23 -6.54 -40.94
CA ALA A 834 25.40 -5.89 -41.50
C ALA A 834 25.38 -4.37 -41.30
N HIS A 835 24.19 -3.77 -41.29
CA HIS A 835 24.01 -2.35 -40.97
C HIS A 835 24.32 -2.06 -39.50
N ASN A 836 23.75 -2.84 -38.57
CA ASN A 836 23.87 -2.61 -37.13
C ASN A 836 25.29 -2.82 -36.59
N VAL A 837 26.08 -3.70 -37.20
CA VAL A 837 27.47 -3.98 -36.77
C VAL A 837 28.50 -3.19 -37.60
N LYS A 838 28.06 -2.33 -38.51
CA LYS A 838 28.95 -1.60 -39.41
C LYS A 838 29.91 -0.70 -38.64
N GLY A 839 31.21 -0.86 -38.90
CA GLY A 839 32.26 -0.07 -38.25
C GLY A 839 32.70 -0.61 -36.89
N LEU A 840 32.26 -1.81 -36.50
CA LEU A 840 32.71 -2.51 -35.30
C LEU A 840 33.72 -3.59 -35.70
N ASP A 841 35.01 -3.29 -35.57
CA ASP A 841 36.09 -4.17 -36.05
C ASP A 841 36.18 -5.50 -35.29
N ASN A 842 35.61 -5.57 -34.09
CA ASN A 842 35.60 -6.76 -33.25
C ASN A 842 34.37 -7.68 -33.48
N ILE A 843 33.47 -7.31 -34.40
CA ILE A 843 32.31 -8.14 -34.78
C ILE A 843 32.44 -8.57 -36.24
N SER A 844 32.52 -9.87 -36.47
CA SER A 844 32.52 -10.45 -37.82
C SER A 844 31.21 -11.19 -38.09
N ILE A 845 30.67 -11.02 -39.31
CA ILE A 845 29.42 -11.68 -39.74
C ILE A 845 29.71 -12.68 -40.85
N THR A 846 29.04 -13.82 -40.84
CA THR A 846 29.18 -14.86 -41.86
C THR A 846 27.81 -15.36 -42.32
N LYS A 847 27.57 -15.29 -43.63
CA LYS A 847 26.31 -15.71 -44.25
C LYS A 847 26.31 -17.19 -44.59
N VAL A 848 26.07 -18.04 -43.58
CA VAL A 848 26.04 -19.51 -43.73
C VAL A 848 25.17 -20.13 -42.65
N ALA A 849 24.44 -21.19 -42.98
CA ALA A 849 23.71 -21.98 -42.01
C ALA A 849 24.67 -23.00 -41.39
N LEU A 850 24.74 -23.06 -40.07
CA LEU A 850 25.56 -24.04 -39.37
C LEU A 850 24.75 -25.30 -39.08
N SER A 851 25.38 -26.47 -39.23
CA SER A 851 24.75 -27.77 -38.99
C SER A 851 25.78 -28.87 -38.70
N ASP A 852 25.42 -30.14 -38.74
CA ASP A 852 26.31 -31.30 -38.60
C ASP A 852 26.90 -31.82 -39.92
N GLN A 853 26.46 -31.23 -41.05
CA GLN A 853 26.88 -31.60 -42.40
C GLN A 853 27.02 -30.38 -43.34
N ASN A 854 27.72 -30.59 -44.46
CA ASN A 854 27.86 -29.60 -45.54
C ASN A 854 26.75 -29.81 -46.58
N GLY A 855 26.24 -28.73 -47.17
CA GLY A 855 25.23 -28.81 -48.22
C GLY A 855 24.49 -27.50 -48.45
N GLU A 856 23.21 -27.62 -48.76
CA GLU A 856 22.28 -26.50 -48.91
C GLU A 856 21.01 -26.82 -48.11
N ILE A 857 20.36 -25.79 -47.57
CA ILE A 857 19.08 -25.91 -46.86
C ILE A 857 18.12 -24.84 -47.38
N ASN A 858 16.84 -25.18 -47.47
CA ASN A 858 15.80 -24.22 -47.81
C ASN A 858 15.27 -23.56 -46.54
N LEU A 859 15.24 -22.23 -46.56
CA LEU A 859 14.64 -21.41 -45.51
C LEU A 859 13.35 -20.77 -46.04
N PHE A 860 12.28 -20.89 -45.26
CA PHE A 860 11.02 -20.19 -45.51
C PHE A 860 11.04 -18.84 -44.81
N GLN A 861 10.99 -17.79 -45.61
CA GLN A 861 11.04 -16.40 -45.18
C GLN A 861 9.65 -15.85 -44.85
N HIS A 862 9.50 -15.20 -43.70
CA HIS A 862 8.21 -14.62 -43.30
C HIS A 862 7.89 -13.37 -44.17
N PRO A 863 6.69 -13.27 -44.77
CA PRO A 863 6.37 -12.24 -45.77
C PRO A 863 6.19 -10.82 -45.24
N ARG A 864 6.12 -10.65 -43.92
CA ARG A 864 5.89 -9.35 -43.24
C ARG A 864 6.77 -9.10 -42.01
N ASN A 865 7.54 -10.10 -41.57
CA ASN A 865 8.34 -10.03 -40.35
C ASN A 865 9.77 -10.43 -40.72
N THR A 866 10.65 -9.44 -40.76
CA THR A 866 12.06 -9.65 -41.09
C THR A 866 12.72 -10.65 -40.15
N GLY A 867 12.38 -10.66 -38.86
CA GLY A 867 13.06 -11.47 -37.84
C GLY A 867 12.62 -12.94 -37.72
N GLN A 868 11.78 -13.46 -38.61
CA GLN A 868 11.28 -14.83 -38.52
C GLN A 868 11.53 -15.62 -39.81
N SER A 869 12.21 -16.75 -39.66
CA SER A 869 12.36 -17.76 -40.72
C SER A 869 12.33 -19.16 -40.14
N SER A 870 11.82 -20.11 -40.91
CA SER A 870 11.70 -21.50 -40.49
C SER A 870 12.23 -22.45 -41.55
N THR A 871 12.76 -23.59 -41.12
CA THR A 871 13.15 -24.71 -42.00
C THR A 871 11.99 -25.68 -42.25
N THR A 872 10.90 -25.59 -41.49
CA THR A 872 9.80 -26.57 -41.46
C THR A 872 8.43 -25.96 -41.72
N VAL A 873 8.23 -24.67 -41.40
CA VAL A 873 6.92 -24.00 -41.49
C VAL A 873 6.81 -23.17 -42.76
N HIS A 874 5.93 -23.62 -43.67
CA HIS A 874 5.57 -22.87 -44.88
C HIS A 874 4.50 -21.83 -44.59
N MET A 875 4.86 -20.55 -44.61
CA MET A 875 3.93 -19.45 -44.36
C MET A 875 3.26 -18.96 -45.65
N LYS A 876 1.95 -18.67 -45.59
CA LYS A 876 1.18 -18.20 -46.74
C LYS A 876 1.69 -16.84 -47.21
N GLY A 877 2.27 -16.80 -48.41
CA GLY A 877 2.87 -15.60 -49.00
C GLY A 877 4.37 -15.44 -48.76
N GLY A 878 4.99 -16.33 -47.97
CA GLY A 878 6.44 -16.35 -47.76
C GLY A 878 7.23 -16.83 -48.98
N HIS A 879 8.51 -16.47 -49.03
CA HIS A 879 9.44 -16.87 -50.09
C HIS A 879 10.37 -17.97 -49.58
N GLU A 880 10.64 -18.97 -50.41
CA GLU A 880 11.63 -20.01 -50.12
C GLU A 880 12.98 -19.60 -50.71
N VAL A 881 14.04 -19.69 -49.91
CA VAL A 881 15.40 -19.39 -50.35
C VAL A 881 16.36 -20.49 -49.94
N THR A 882 17.15 -20.95 -50.91
CA THR A 882 18.20 -21.93 -50.66
C THR A 882 19.45 -21.20 -50.17
N VAL A 883 19.96 -21.61 -49.01
CA VAL A 883 21.17 -21.06 -48.39
C VAL A 883 22.23 -22.13 -48.21
N LYS A 884 23.50 -21.72 -48.27
CA LYS A 884 24.63 -22.62 -48.03
C LYS A 884 24.60 -23.09 -46.56
N MET A 885 24.74 -24.40 -46.38
CA MET A 885 24.88 -25.05 -45.08
C MET A 885 26.30 -25.61 -44.95
N GLN A 886 26.91 -25.43 -43.79
CA GLN A 886 28.26 -25.89 -43.50
C GLN A 886 28.33 -26.53 -42.13
N LYS A 887 29.18 -27.55 -41.99
CA LYS A 887 29.41 -28.21 -40.72
C LYS A 887 30.00 -27.22 -39.72
N SER A 888 29.35 -27.11 -38.55
CA SER A 888 29.59 -26.05 -37.56
C SER A 888 31.06 -25.94 -37.14
N GLY A 889 31.70 -27.07 -36.81
CA GLY A 889 33.12 -27.08 -36.44
C GLY A 889 34.07 -26.68 -37.58
N GLU A 890 33.75 -27.03 -38.83
CA GLU A 890 34.56 -26.65 -40.00
C GLU A 890 34.46 -25.15 -40.27
N ALA A 891 33.24 -24.60 -40.25
CA ALA A 891 32.99 -23.17 -40.44
C ALA A 891 33.68 -22.30 -39.37
N LEU A 892 33.70 -22.76 -38.12
CA LEU A 892 34.40 -22.08 -37.02
C LEU A 892 35.94 -22.21 -37.16
N ALA A 893 36.43 -23.37 -37.57
CA ALA A 893 37.87 -23.58 -37.81
C ALA A 893 38.41 -22.71 -38.96
N GLU A 894 37.62 -22.50 -40.02
CA GLU A 894 37.97 -21.58 -41.12
C GLU A 894 38.13 -20.12 -40.66
N LYS A 895 37.48 -19.75 -39.54
CA LYS A 895 37.65 -18.45 -38.87
C LYS A 895 38.79 -18.44 -37.85
N GLY A 896 39.52 -19.54 -37.72
CA GLY A 896 40.59 -19.69 -36.72
C GLY A 896 40.09 -19.93 -35.30
N ILE A 897 38.80 -20.27 -35.11
CA ILE A 897 38.18 -20.44 -33.79
C ILE A 897 38.41 -21.87 -33.30
N ASN A 898 39.26 -22.02 -32.28
CA ASN A 898 39.59 -23.31 -31.64
C ASN A 898 39.16 -23.38 -30.16
N LYS A 899 38.58 -22.29 -29.65
CA LYS A 899 38.03 -22.13 -28.30
C LYS A 899 36.90 -21.10 -28.35
N ILE A 900 35.83 -21.31 -27.58
CA ILE A 900 34.72 -20.37 -27.46
C ILE A 900 34.52 -20.04 -25.98
N ASP A 901 34.49 -18.78 -25.60
CA ASP A 901 34.21 -18.37 -24.22
C ASP A 901 32.70 -18.31 -23.97
N VAL A 902 31.93 -17.75 -24.90
CA VAL A 902 30.46 -17.72 -24.85
C VAL A 902 29.87 -18.12 -26.20
N LEU A 903 28.94 -19.08 -26.20
CA LEU A 903 28.21 -19.55 -27.36
C LEU A 903 26.73 -19.28 -27.16
N LYS A 904 26.10 -18.50 -28.05
CA LYS A 904 24.65 -18.33 -28.12
C LYS A 904 24.11 -19.00 -29.38
N ILE A 905 23.05 -19.80 -29.24
CA ILE A 905 22.38 -20.48 -30.34
C ILE A 905 20.88 -20.20 -30.23
N ASP A 906 20.32 -19.60 -31.27
CA ASP A 906 18.91 -19.20 -31.34
C ASP A 906 18.46 -19.39 -32.78
N THR A 907 18.04 -20.62 -33.05
CA THR A 907 17.94 -21.11 -34.42
C THR A 907 16.69 -21.93 -34.63
N GLU A 908 15.54 -21.51 -34.11
CA GLU A 908 14.18 -22.00 -34.44
C GLU A 908 14.13 -23.52 -34.74
N GLY A 909 14.77 -24.35 -33.91
CA GLY A 909 14.80 -25.83 -34.00
C GLY A 909 16.05 -26.49 -34.62
N ALA A 910 17.12 -25.76 -34.94
CA ALA A 910 18.36 -26.32 -35.50
C ALA A 910 19.46 -26.60 -34.46
N GLU A 911 19.22 -26.31 -33.18
CA GLU A 911 20.22 -26.27 -32.10
C GLU A 911 20.98 -27.59 -31.97
N VAL A 912 20.25 -28.70 -31.98
CA VAL A 912 20.81 -30.06 -31.87
C VAL A 912 21.80 -30.36 -33.00
N SER A 913 21.45 -30.03 -34.25
CA SER A 913 22.31 -30.29 -35.41
C SER A 913 23.60 -29.45 -35.37
N ILE A 914 23.49 -28.20 -34.92
CA ILE A 914 24.62 -27.28 -34.75
C ILE A 914 25.59 -27.84 -33.69
N LEU A 915 25.05 -28.22 -32.52
CA LEU A 915 25.84 -28.79 -31.44
C LEU A 915 26.56 -30.08 -31.86
N LYS A 916 25.88 -30.99 -32.59
CA LYS A 916 26.51 -32.20 -33.17
C LYS A 916 27.66 -31.86 -34.11
N GLY A 917 27.49 -30.84 -34.95
CA GLY A 917 28.49 -30.38 -35.91
C GLY A 917 29.74 -29.78 -35.29
N MET A 918 29.70 -29.37 -34.02
CA MET A 918 30.82 -28.76 -33.30
C MET A 918 31.30 -29.57 -32.09
N LYS A 919 30.95 -30.87 -32.00
CA LYS A 919 31.23 -31.74 -30.86
C LYS A 919 32.66 -31.66 -30.31
N ASP A 920 33.66 -31.59 -31.18
CA ASP A 920 35.07 -31.52 -30.78
C ASP A 920 35.44 -30.16 -30.16
N LEU A 921 34.76 -29.09 -30.58
CA LEU A 921 34.97 -27.73 -30.10
C LEU A 921 34.26 -27.48 -28.75
N LEU A 922 33.14 -28.18 -28.49
CA LEU A 922 32.38 -28.06 -27.23
C LEU A 922 33.25 -28.30 -26.00
N ILE A 923 34.28 -29.14 -26.09
CA ILE A 923 35.23 -29.41 -25.00
C ILE A 923 35.96 -28.13 -24.56
N ASN A 924 36.17 -27.20 -25.49
CA ASN A 924 36.82 -25.90 -25.31
C ASN A 924 35.81 -24.74 -25.34
N THR A 925 34.51 -25.02 -25.14
CA THR A 925 33.46 -24.00 -25.01
C THR A 925 33.16 -23.73 -23.54
N GLY A 926 33.12 -22.45 -23.13
CA GLY A 926 32.96 -22.06 -21.73
C GLY A 926 31.51 -21.99 -21.25
N PHE A 927 30.75 -21.04 -21.79
CA PHE A 927 29.35 -20.80 -21.45
C PHE A 927 28.48 -20.96 -22.69
N ILE A 928 27.31 -21.61 -22.58
CA ILE A 928 26.39 -21.84 -23.70
C ILE A 928 25.01 -21.34 -23.32
N MET A 929 24.37 -20.57 -24.20
CA MET A 929 22.98 -20.12 -24.10
C MET A 929 22.24 -20.61 -25.33
N LEU A 930 21.11 -21.26 -25.15
CA LEU A 930 20.28 -21.67 -26.27
C LEU A 930 18.80 -21.82 -25.88
N GLU A 931 17.96 -21.95 -26.90
CA GLU A 931 16.55 -22.28 -26.76
C GLU A 931 16.30 -23.74 -27.13
N TYR A 932 15.27 -24.36 -26.54
CA TYR A 932 14.79 -25.68 -26.94
C TYR A 932 13.30 -25.59 -27.21
N HIS A 933 12.82 -26.31 -28.23
CA HIS A 933 11.43 -26.22 -28.70
C HIS A 933 10.57 -27.45 -28.35
N SER A 934 11.16 -28.46 -27.71
CA SER A 934 10.46 -29.60 -27.15
C SER A 934 11.29 -30.29 -26.06
N GLU A 935 10.63 -31.07 -25.20
CA GLU A 935 11.31 -31.94 -24.21
C GLU A 935 12.21 -33.00 -24.86
N ALA A 936 11.93 -33.40 -26.11
CA ALA A 936 12.80 -34.28 -26.87
C ALA A 936 14.12 -33.58 -27.22
N ASP A 937 14.04 -32.35 -27.74
CA ASP A 937 15.20 -31.53 -28.08
C ASP A 937 16.03 -31.24 -26.83
N ARG A 938 15.35 -30.89 -25.72
CA ARG A 938 15.95 -30.67 -24.40
C ARG A 938 16.84 -31.83 -23.98
N ARG A 939 16.31 -33.06 -24.02
CA ARG A 939 17.04 -34.28 -23.63
C ARG A 939 18.23 -34.55 -24.53
N GLU A 940 18.09 -34.27 -25.82
CA GLU A 940 19.18 -34.47 -26.77
C GLU A 940 20.31 -33.44 -26.58
N ILE A 941 19.95 -32.17 -26.32
CA ILE A 941 20.90 -31.11 -25.95
C ILE A 941 21.63 -31.50 -24.66
N ASP A 942 20.92 -31.95 -23.62
CA ASP A 942 21.51 -32.41 -22.36
C ASP A 942 22.48 -33.59 -22.57
N ALA A 943 22.15 -34.52 -23.47
CA ALA A 943 23.03 -35.62 -23.82
C ALA A 943 24.33 -35.15 -24.50
N ILE A 944 24.22 -34.21 -25.45
CA ILE A 944 25.38 -33.63 -26.16
C ILE A 944 26.25 -32.82 -25.19
N LEU A 945 25.63 -32.08 -24.27
CA LEU A 945 26.27 -31.20 -23.29
C LEU A 945 26.52 -31.89 -21.94
N SER A 946 26.65 -33.22 -21.90
CA SER A 946 26.91 -33.98 -20.65
C SER A 946 28.17 -33.55 -19.87
N GLY A 947 29.11 -32.83 -20.50
CA GLY A 947 30.27 -32.20 -19.86
C GLY A 947 30.01 -30.82 -19.22
N PHE A 948 28.76 -30.34 -19.25
CA PHE A 948 28.31 -29.05 -18.77
C PHE A 948 27.27 -29.22 -17.65
N SER A 949 27.08 -28.18 -16.85
CA SER A 949 25.99 -28.07 -15.88
C SER A 949 25.01 -27.01 -16.31
N VAL A 950 23.72 -27.22 -16.04
CA VAL A 950 22.70 -26.19 -16.20
C VAL A 950 22.95 -25.09 -15.17
N TYR A 951 23.14 -23.87 -15.66
CA TYR A 951 23.35 -22.68 -14.84
C TYR A 951 22.02 -21.96 -14.54
N ALA A 952 21.15 -21.85 -15.54
CA ALA A 952 19.81 -21.24 -15.41
C ALA A 952 18.87 -21.81 -16.46
N SER A 953 17.58 -21.88 -16.15
CA SER A 953 16.51 -22.31 -17.05
C SER A 953 15.27 -21.44 -16.85
N GLY A 954 14.57 -21.07 -17.93
CA GLY A 954 13.26 -20.44 -17.91
C GLY A 954 12.32 -21.11 -18.90
N VAL A 955 11.04 -21.28 -18.54
CA VAL A 955 10.02 -21.93 -19.39
C VAL A 955 8.86 -20.97 -19.62
N SER A 956 8.45 -20.80 -20.88
CA SER A 956 7.24 -20.06 -21.24
C SER A 956 6.05 -21.03 -21.27
N VAL A 957 5.10 -20.86 -20.35
CA VAL A 957 4.05 -21.85 -20.03
C VAL A 957 2.78 -21.76 -20.92
N PRO A 958 2.90 -21.38 -22.21
CA PRO A 958 1.96 -21.97 -23.17
C PRO A 958 2.62 -22.78 -24.30
N CYS A 959 3.95 -22.73 -24.48
CA CYS A 959 4.57 -23.17 -25.75
C CYS A 959 5.60 -24.31 -25.66
N GLU A 960 5.92 -24.83 -24.47
CA GLU A 960 7.03 -25.79 -24.23
C GLU A 960 8.42 -25.34 -24.74
N VAL A 961 8.54 -24.09 -25.21
CA VAL A 961 9.80 -23.45 -25.56
C VAL A 961 10.43 -22.88 -24.29
N GLY A 962 11.70 -23.20 -24.05
CA GLY A 962 12.44 -22.71 -22.89
C GLY A 962 13.84 -22.20 -23.25
N THR A 963 14.31 -21.21 -22.50
CA THR A 963 15.71 -20.76 -22.55
C THR A 963 16.51 -21.53 -21.52
N ILE A 964 17.70 -21.99 -21.91
CA ILE A 964 18.62 -22.71 -21.05
C ILE A 964 20.02 -22.12 -21.17
N LYS A 965 20.69 -22.00 -20.02
CA LYS A 965 22.10 -21.62 -19.93
C LYS A 965 22.89 -22.78 -19.34
N TYR A 966 24.01 -23.12 -19.96
CA TYR A 966 24.96 -24.13 -19.52
C TYR A 966 26.33 -23.50 -19.25
N ILE A 967 27.05 -24.08 -18.30
CA ILE A 967 28.44 -23.73 -18.02
C ILE A 967 29.31 -24.98 -17.98
N ASN A 968 30.49 -24.92 -18.58
CA ASN A 968 31.40 -26.05 -18.67
C ASN A 968 31.90 -26.46 -17.28
N ASN A 969 31.79 -27.75 -16.95
CA ASN A 969 32.17 -28.26 -15.62
C ASN A 969 33.66 -28.02 -15.31
N ARG A 970 34.52 -27.87 -16.32
CA ARG A 970 35.94 -27.54 -16.12
C ARG A 970 36.17 -26.10 -15.66
N ILE A 971 35.22 -25.20 -15.94
CA ILE A 971 35.25 -23.81 -15.48
C ILE A 971 34.63 -23.72 -14.10
N LEU A 972 33.50 -24.39 -13.84
CA LEU A 972 32.88 -24.42 -12.50
C LEU A 972 33.78 -24.96 -11.39
N ASN A 973 34.65 -25.92 -11.72
CA ASN A 973 35.57 -26.56 -10.76
C ASN A 973 36.87 -25.77 -10.51
N LYS A 974 37.09 -24.65 -11.21
CA LYS A 974 38.23 -23.74 -11.02
C LYS A 974 37.75 -22.49 -10.30
#